data_AF-A0A545T6H6-F1
#
_entry.id   AF-A0A545T6H6-F1
#
_cell.length_a   1.000
_cell.length_b   1.000
_cell.length_c   1.000
_cell.angle_alpha   90.00
_cell.angle_beta   90.00
_cell.angle_gamma   90.00
#
_symmetry.space_group_name_H-M   'P 1'
#
loop_
_entity.id
_entity.type
_entity.pdbx_description
1 polymer ?
#
loop_
_entity_poly.entity_id
_entity_poly.type
_entity_poly.pdbx_seq_one_letter_code
_entity_poly.pdbx_strand_id
1 'polypeptide(L)'
;MINIPGYTIHSQLGVGGMATVYRATQDSLRREVALKVVSKHDKLEPQFKKRFIHEGHDLASLQHPNIATIYDISQTDDYSYYAMELLKGGSLTERMMKGLSLDEAFKIIIQIGEALDYAHENQIIHRDLKPGNILFRDYSTPILTDFGIAKNINRDTKLTQIGVLVGTPSYMSPEQCRARPVDGNSDQYSLCILFFEMITGYLPFDADDPIAIATKQVTEPVPKLPEKLRALQPVINIAMDKEPEQRYTSVGEFCRVLKDLLENDKSLKPHLLDITRRISDDDTDVSTSFKQPPGLLDSIPDPGHAQLDIPTAEEFWNEPSSRRTWLLTVLLLVTMSYGAIYYYDNYYMKQTSEEAARFIPVLMRQAERQVAASQLLTPAGNNALESLSKILEMDPENRPARQMLDDLATTYEIRARDLLNDKNYPAAETEIINGLRFVSDHKGLISVQKQLNEALNEIERKQIIAKKLKQIDSLFAAKQYIKPANNNAASEINKVLALDPENEQALAVQEKIETIEEKRLKALLDSNKLSQLSAEIKITLNLLPNSLKIRAIKKQLDQLIHQKQTQAEVASFLQKGDRQLKRGNLNEPSENNALYHFKKAQALLPESREVKKKLQELAEQFNLRAQQQINQKQFSQALVSIDNGLRADQSNSALLTLRENLERQITRDKNANQQAFSTASKLLNQGNIVLPESNNGYLILRDLLKKRPEDRTVRRLLESVPSRLEAQIREKVSSNQFAEVEAIYAKSLIYFPQSERLLSLKPLIAEAKTTYEKNRASTDRRLEFQSLVAKNSFTTNEIQQVTLLLNDIKQYNDNFSELGDGLSSIAETLQKKLNAISSMDELSVTEKVLTAGLAIEPTNRALTRLKSQFNSKRLELEQLELAKIDKMKVPVRIIARPWAHLSKIIDEQGNEVVINEKLVTPLNIRLLPGKYKVTLSNPSYKQAQSVDLTVTKVGVPKVDVAFGSMTARSFFETVNY
;
A
#
# COMPACT_ATOMS: atom_id res chain seq x y z
N MET A 1 46.94 9.32 11.05
CA MET A 1 45.96 9.67 12.09
C MET A 1 45.74 11.17 12.03
N ILE A 2 44.49 11.60 12.08
CA ILE A 2 44.13 13.02 12.12
C ILE A 2 44.52 13.57 13.51
N ASN A 3 45.08 14.77 13.59
CA ASN A 3 45.50 15.38 14.85
C ASN A 3 44.79 16.72 15.02
N ILE A 4 43.88 16.80 16.00
CA ILE A 4 43.11 18.01 16.30
C ILE A 4 43.49 18.42 17.73
N PRO A 5 44.12 19.60 17.93
CA PRO A 5 44.54 20.05 19.25
C PRO A 5 43.38 20.06 20.26
N GLY A 6 43.60 19.53 21.46
CA GLY A 6 42.59 19.45 22.53
C GLY A 6 41.61 18.28 22.39
N TYR A 7 41.79 17.41 21.40
CA TYR A 7 40.97 16.22 21.19
C TYR A 7 41.81 14.96 20.98
N THR A 8 41.63 13.98 21.85
CA THR A 8 42.16 12.62 21.67
C THR A 8 41.18 11.78 20.86
N ILE A 9 41.56 11.38 19.64
CA ILE A 9 40.66 10.66 18.71
C ILE A 9 40.81 9.15 18.89
N HIS A 10 39.68 8.46 19.11
CA HIS A 10 39.64 7.03 19.40
C HIS A 10 39.30 6.18 18.18
N SER A 11 38.18 6.51 17.52
CA SER A 11 37.66 5.71 16.41
C SER A 11 36.83 6.55 15.47
N GLN A 12 36.75 6.14 14.21
CA GLN A 12 35.81 6.73 13.25
C GLN A 12 34.41 6.16 13.48
N LEU A 13 33.39 7.02 13.63
CA LEU A 13 31.99 6.64 13.81
C LEU A 13 31.25 6.53 12.46
N GLY A 14 31.60 7.39 11.50
CA GLY A 14 30.98 7.37 10.17
C GLY A 14 31.66 8.32 9.19
N VAL A 15 31.51 8.02 7.89
CA VAL A 15 31.92 8.91 6.79
C VAL A 15 30.66 9.39 6.09
N GLY A 16 30.34 10.68 6.23
CA GLY A 16 29.33 11.32 5.40
C GLY A 16 29.91 11.72 4.05
N GLY A 17 29.05 12.16 3.12
CA GLY A 17 29.50 12.57 1.77
C GLY A 17 30.49 13.73 1.74
N MET A 18 30.61 14.51 2.82
CA MET A 18 31.43 15.74 2.88
C MET A 18 32.18 15.96 4.21
N ALA A 19 31.95 15.12 5.23
CA ALA A 19 32.56 15.23 6.56
C ALA A 19 32.70 13.84 7.19
N THR A 20 33.72 13.65 8.02
CA THR A 20 33.94 12.41 8.79
C THR A 20 33.65 12.66 10.26
N VAL A 21 32.91 11.76 10.91
CA VAL A 21 32.59 11.83 12.34
C VAL A 21 33.47 10.86 13.09
N TYR A 22 34.12 11.34 14.15
CA TYR A 22 35.00 10.57 15.02
C TYR A 22 34.46 10.53 16.45
N ARG A 23 34.67 9.43 17.16
CA ARG A 23 34.60 9.39 18.62
C ARG A 23 35.92 9.92 19.16
N ALA A 24 35.84 10.96 19.98
CA ALA A 24 37.01 11.58 20.58
C ALA A 24 36.75 11.88 22.07
N THR A 25 37.81 12.08 22.83
CA THR A 25 37.75 12.72 24.15
C THR A 25 38.20 14.16 24.00
N GLN A 26 37.39 15.10 24.48
CA GLN A 26 37.82 16.49 24.63
C GLN A 26 38.72 16.59 25.86
N ASP A 27 39.99 16.92 25.67
CA ASP A 27 41.03 16.81 26.70
C ASP A 27 40.79 17.76 27.87
N SER A 28 40.26 18.96 27.61
CA SER A 28 40.01 19.99 28.62
C SER A 28 38.94 19.60 29.64
N LEU A 29 37.90 18.89 29.21
CA LEU A 29 36.76 18.50 30.03
C LEU A 29 36.73 16.99 30.33
N ARG A 30 37.68 16.23 29.78
CA ARG A 30 37.77 14.76 29.88
C ARG A 30 36.46 14.04 29.53
N ARG A 31 35.68 14.57 28.59
CA ARG A 31 34.40 14.00 28.15
C ARG A 31 34.50 13.39 26.77
N GLU A 32 33.73 12.35 26.51
CA GLU A 32 33.59 11.78 25.18
C GLU A 32 32.65 12.64 24.33
N VAL A 33 33.02 12.84 23.07
CA VAL A 33 32.29 13.65 22.09
C VAL A 33 32.23 12.94 20.74
N ALA A 34 31.22 13.28 19.95
CA ALA A 34 31.23 13.05 18.51
C ALA A 34 31.85 14.28 17.83
N LEU A 35 33.01 14.11 17.20
CA LEU A 35 33.77 15.16 16.55
C LEU A 35 33.58 15.06 15.03
N LYS A 36 32.82 15.98 14.45
CA LYS A 36 32.56 16.03 13.00
C LYS A 36 33.59 16.93 12.34
N VAL A 37 34.33 16.40 11.38
CA VAL A 37 35.53 17.03 10.81
C VAL A 37 35.46 17.05 9.29
N VAL A 38 35.78 18.21 8.71
CA VAL A 38 36.03 18.40 7.27
C VAL A 38 37.52 18.63 7.08
N SER A 39 38.15 17.82 6.23
CA SER A 39 39.59 17.88 5.97
C SER A 39 39.93 18.90 4.89
N LYS A 40 41.10 19.55 4.99
CA LYS A 40 41.65 20.40 3.92
C LYS A 40 41.91 19.64 2.61
N HIS A 41 42.08 18.32 2.67
CA HIS A 41 42.32 17.50 1.48
C HIS A 41 41.06 17.18 0.68
N ASP A 42 39.87 17.42 1.25
CA ASP A 42 38.63 17.35 0.50
C ASP A 42 38.61 18.53 -0.47
N LYS A 43 38.46 18.26 -1.78
CA LYS A 43 38.41 19.28 -2.87
C LYS A 43 37.12 20.12 -2.80
N LEU A 44 36.77 20.62 -1.63
CA LEU A 44 35.54 21.36 -1.37
C LEU A 44 35.82 22.86 -1.54
N GLU A 45 34.87 23.56 -2.16
CA GLU A 45 34.97 24.99 -2.40
C GLU A 45 35.07 25.77 -1.08
N PRO A 46 35.77 26.91 -1.02
CA PRO A 46 35.87 27.74 0.19
C PRO A 46 34.52 28.14 0.80
N GLN A 47 33.47 28.25 -0.02
CA GLN A 47 32.11 28.52 0.44
C GLN A 47 31.52 27.38 1.28
N PHE A 48 31.93 26.13 1.02
CA PHE A 48 31.47 24.96 1.76
C PHE A 48 31.94 24.98 3.21
N LYS A 49 33.22 25.27 3.46
CA LYS A 49 33.78 25.34 4.83
C LYS A 49 33.10 26.42 5.67
N LYS A 50 32.79 27.58 5.05
CA LYS A 50 32.01 28.64 5.70
C LYS A 50 30.61 28.18 6.07
N ARG A 51 29.92 27.47 5.17
CA ARG A 51 28.59 26.91 5.43
C ARG A 51 28.61 25.81 6.50
N PHE A 52 29.64 24.97 6.54
CA PHE A 52 29.81 23.94 7.56
C PHE A 52 29.95 24.53 8.97
N ILE A 53 30.77 25.57 9.13
CA ILE A 53 30.89 26.28 10.42
C ILE A 53 29.60 27.02 10.77
N HIS A 54 28.95 27.63 9.77
CA HIS A 54 27.64 28.28 9.97
C HIS A 54 26.57 27.29 10.43
N GLU A 55 26.50 26.10 9.84
CA GLU A 55 25.61 25.01 10.28
C GLU A 55 25.88 24.61 11.73
N GLY A 56 27.16 24.52 12.12
CA GLY A 56 27.55 24.29 13.50
C GLY A 56 27.03 25.38 14.43
N HIS A 57 27.12 26.65 14.03
CA HIS A 57 26.61 27.78 14.83
C HIS A 57 25.09 27.79 14.93
N ASP A 58 24.38 27.52 13.84
CA ASP A 58 22.92 27.43 13.83
C ASP A 58 22.46 26.33 14.81
N LEU A 59 23.09 25.15 14.74
CA LEU A 59 22.85 24.05 15.69
C LEU A 59 23.19 24.42 17.13
N ALA A 60 24.29 25.12 17.36
CA ALA A 60 24.70 25.55 18.70
C ALA A 60 23.75 26.58 19.32
N SER A 61 22.98 27.31 18.50
CA SER A 61 21.96 28.24 18.98
C SER A 61 20.70 27.54 19.51
N LEU A 62 20.49 26.27 19.17
CA LEU A 62 19.32 25.50 19.57
C LEU A 62 19.57 24.77 20.89
N GLN A 63 18.69 24.98 21.87
CA GLN A 63 18.71 24.26 23.15
C GLN A 63 17.40 23.50 23.35
N HIS A 64 17.39 22.22 22.97
CA HIS A 64 16.22 21.36 23.09
C HIS A 64 16.65 19.93 23.50
N PRO A 65 15.91 19.25 24.39
CA PRO A 65 16.27 17.91 24.87
C PRO A 65 16.42 16.86 23.76
N ASN A 66 15.68 17.04 22.66
CA ASN A 66 15.68 16.17 21.48
C ASN A 66 16.49 16.72 20.28
N ILE A 67 17.38 17.71 20.48
CA ILE A 67 18.36 18.17 19.47
C ILE A 67 19.76 17.97 20.03
N ALA A 68 20.69 17.46 19.21
CA ALA A 68 22.06 17.23 19.66
C ALA A 68 22.74 18.54 20.07
N THR A 69 23.33 18.55 21.26
CA THR A 69 24.05 19.72 21.77
C THR A 69 25.41 19.85 21.12
N ILE A 70 25.70 21.02 20.55
CA ILE A 70 27.04 21.39 20.10
C ILE A 70 27.82 21.93 21.29
N TYR A 71 29.02 21.41 21.48
CA TYR A 71 29.89 21.70 22.61
C TYR A 71 31.01 22.67 22.27
N ASP A 72 31.52 22.59 21.05
CA ASP A 72 32.64 23.39 20.59
C ASP A 72 32.62 23.45 19.06
N ILE A 73 33.05 24.57 18.50
CA ILE A 73 33.15 24.80 17.06
C ILE A 73 34.47 25.51 16.83
N SER A 74 35.28 24.98 15.93
CA SER A 74 36.57 25.59 15.63
C SER A 74 37.00 25.35 14.20
N GLN A 75 37.90 26.21 13.76
CA GLN A 75 38.53 26.15 12.45
C GLN A 75 40.03 26.35 12.61
N THR A 76 40.77 25.40 12.07
CA THR A 76 42.24 25.41 11.97
C THR A 76 42.65 25.48 10.50
N ASP A 77 43.95 25.65 10.23
CA ASP A 77 44.48 25.68 8.87
C ASP A 77 44.20 24.40 8.08
N ASP A 78 44.05 23.27 8.78
CA ASP A 78 43.92 21.94 8.18
C ASP A 78 42.53 21.31 8.36
N TYR A 79 41.74 21.75 9.35
CA TYR A 79 40.46 21.16 9.69
C TYR A 79 39.41 22.21 10.09
N SER A 80 38.19 22.05 9.57
CA SER A 80 36.99 22.67 10.14
C SER A 80 36.24 21.60 10.90
N TYR A 81 35.91 21.83 12.17
CA TYR A 81 35.25 20.82 12.99
C TYR A 81 34.30 21.42 14.02
N TYR A 82 33.36 20.60 14.47
CA TYR A 82 32.60 20.85 15.68
C TYR A 82 32.45 19.57 16.49
N ALA A 83 32.53 19.73 17.81
CA ALA A 83 32.30 18.67 18.78
C ALA A 83 30.85 18.74 19.26
N MET A 84 30.18 17.60 19.28
CA MET A 84 28.80 17.47 19.74
C MET A 84 28.66 16.30 20.71
N GLU A 85 27.49 16.21 21.33
CA GLU A 85 27.12 15.09 22.18
C GLU A 85 27.34 13.73 21.51
N LEU A 86 28.00 12.80 22.21
CA LEU A 86 28.16 11.42 21.75
C LEU A 86 26.94 10.58 22.14
N LEU A 87 26.10 10.25 21.15
CA LEU A 87 24.87 9.49 21.32
C LEU A 87 25.13 7.98 21.17
N LYS A 88 24.88 7.21 22.24
CA LYS A 88 25.26 5.79 22.34
C LYS A 88 24.10 4.81 22.09
N GLY A 89 22.86 5.30 22.00
CA GLY A 89 21.64 4.50 21.89
C GLY A 89 21.29 3.97 20.48
N GLY A 90 22.21 4.10 19.53
CA GLY A 90 22.02 3.69 18.13
C GLY A 90 21.19 4.69 17.30
N SER A 91 20.89 4.30 16.05
CA SER A 91 20.08 5.10 15.11
C SER A 91 18.64 4.58 14.99
N LEU A 92 17.72 5.42 14.53
CA LEU A 92 16.36 4.99 14.20
C LEU A 92 16.34 3.94 13.09
N THR A 93 17.26 4.02 12.13
CA THR A 93 17.46 2.97 11.11
C THR A 93 17.65 1.59 11.74
N GLU A 94 18.52 1.49 12.75
CA GLU A 94 18.77 0.23 13.47
C GLU A 94 17.55 -0.27 14.24
N ARG A 95 16.76 0.63 14.81
CA ARG A 95 15.52 0.27 15.53
C ARG A 95 14.43 -0.20 14.59
N MET A 96 14.23 0.50 13.47
CA MET A 96 13.26 0.12 12.45
C MET A 96 13.60 -1.25 11.84
N MET A 97 14.88 -1.60 11.70
CA MET A 97 15.29 -2.95 11.28
C MET A 97 14.90 -4.05 12.28
N LYS A 98 14.83 -3.74 13.58
CA LYS A 98 14.38 -4.67 14.64
C LYS A 98 12.84 -4.73 14.75
N GLY A 99 12.14 -3.77 14.13
CA GLY A 99 10.71 -3.54 14.26
C GLY A 99 10.39 -2.61 15.43
N LEU A 100 9.36 -1.78 15.27
CA LEU A 100 8.91 -0.83 16.29
C LEU A 100 7.46 -1.13 16.66
N SER A 101 7.10 -1.03 17.93
CA SER A 101 5.68 -0.98 18.28
C SER A 101 5.04 0.32 17.81
N LEU A 102 3.73 0.32 17.60
CA LEU A 102 3.00 1.55 17.24
C LEU A 102 3.18 2.64 18.33
N ASP A 103 3.17 2.26 19.61
CA ASP A 103 3.44 3.17 20.73
C ASP A 103 4.84 3.80 20.67
N GLU A 104 5.87 3.01 20.35
CA GLU A 104 7.22 3.54 20.14
C GLU A 104 7.28 4.51 18.96
N ALA A 105 6.62 4.20 17.84
CA ALA A 105 6.56 5.09 16.68
C ALA A 105 5.92 6.45 17.03
N PHE A 106 4.83 6.46 17.81
CA PHE A 106 4.21 7.69 18.31
C PHE A 106 5.15 8.47 19.23
N LYS A 107 5.76 7.81 20.22
CA LYS A 107 6.70 8.46 21.16
C LYS A 107 7.89 9.09 20.45
N ILE A 108 8.40 8.44 19.41
CA ILE A 108 9.53 8.94 18.62
C ILE A 108 9.08 10.13 17.76
N ILE A 109 7.99 10.00 17.01
CA ILE A 109 7.59 11.04 16.06
C ILE A 109 7.18 12.34 16.75
N ILE A 110 6.52 12.24 17.91
CA ILE A 110 6.10 13.38 18.71
C ILE A 110 7.32 14.17 19.18
N GLN A 111 8.31 13.50 19.79
CA GLN A 111 9.50 14.16 20.32
C GLN A 111 10.34 14.81 19.21
N ILE A 112 10.44 14.15 18.04
CA ILE A 112 11.17 14.71 16.90
C ILE A 112 10.38 15.85 16.24
N GLY A 113 9.06 15.78 16.21
CA GLY A 113 8.23 16.86 15.73
C GLY A 113 8.29 18.10 16.63
N GLU A 114 8.29 17.93 17.96
CA GLU A 114 8.52 19.02 18.91
C GLU A 114 9.90 19.68 18.72
N ALA A 115 10.94 18.87 18.47
CA ALA A 115 12.27 19.40 18.15
C ALA A 115 12.29 20.21 16.84
N LEU A 116 11.58 19.75 15.81
CA LEU A 116 11.49 20.47 14.53
C LEU A 116 10.71 21.78 14.67
N ASP A 117 9.59 21.76 15.39
CA ASP A 117 8.78 22.96 15.65
C ASP A 117 9.62 24.02 16.40
N TYR A 118 10.36 23.61 17.43
CA TYR A 118 11.29 24.49 18.15
C TYR A 118 12.39 25.06 17.22
N ALA A 119 12.94 24.24 16.31
CA ALA A 119 13.92 24.74 15.36
C ALA A 119 13.31 25.76 14.37
N HIS A 120 12.07 25.51 13.91
CA HIS A 120 11.34 26.40 13.01
C HIS A 120 11.01 27.74 13.65
N GLU A 121 10.65 27.77 14.94
CA GLU A 121 10.47 29.00 15.72
C GLU A 121 11.76 29.83 15.78
N ASN A 122 12.92 29.18 15.73
CA ASN A 122 14.24 29.80 15.66
C ASN A 122 14.73 30.02 14.21
N GLN A 123 13.82 29.94 13.22
CA GLN A 123 14.08 30.14 11.78
C GLN A 123 15.08 29.15 11.16
N ILE A 124 15.30 28.00 11.80
CA ILE A 124 16.20 26.94 11.34
C ILE A 124 15.38 25.77 10.80
N ILE A 125 15.61 25.41 9.54
CA ILE A 125 14.90 24.30 8.86
C ILE A 125 15.86 23.14 8.65
N HIS A 126 15.45 21.91 8.95
CA HIS A 126 16.29 20.73 8.93
C HIS A 126 16.66 20.25 7.50
N ARG A 127 15.68 20.18 6.59
CA ARG A 127 15.83 19.87 5.14
C ARG A 127 16.36 18.47 4.75
N ASP A 128 16.91 17.68 5.67
CA ASP A 128 17.37 16.30 5.37
C ASP A 128 16.88 15.26 6.39
N LEU A 129 15.62 15.35 6.80
CA LEU A 129 15.09 14.43 7.81
C LEU A 129 15.00 13.01 7.24
N LYS A 130 15.62 12.05 7.93
CA LYS A 130 15.65 10.61 7.60
C LYS A 130 16.00 9.79 8.83
N PRO A 131 15.76 8.46 8.84
CA PRO A 131 16.02 7.63 10.02
C PRO A 131 17.49 7.65 10.49
N GLY A 132 18.45 7.83 9.58
CA GLY A 132 19.87 7.93 9.91
C GLY A 132 20.26 9.21 10.69
N ASN A 133 19.41 10.24 10.67
CA ASN A 133 19.64 11.51 11.37
C ASN A 133 18.89 11.59 12.72
N ILE A 134 18.21 10.52 13.11
CA ILE A 134 17.55 10.40 14.41
C ILE A 134 18.35 9.37 15.20
N LEU A 135 19.17 9.86 16.11
CA LEU A 135 19.99 9.05 17.01
C LEU A 135 19.33 8.99 18.39
N PHE A 136 19.90 8.21 19.30
CA PHE A 136 19.32 8.03 20.62
C PHE A 136 20.35 8.26 21.72
N ARG A 137 19.98 9.08 22.71
CA ARG A 137 20.77 9.26 23.93
C ARG A 137 20.71 7.99 24.79
N ASP A 138 19.51 7.43 24.91
CA ASP A 138 19.17 6.22 25.65
C ASP A 138 18.01 5.46 24.94
N TYR A 139 17.40 4.46 25.58
CA TYR A 139 16.31 3.70 24.96
C TYR A 139 15.08 4.56 24.61
N SER A 140 14.76 5.59 25.37
CA SER A 140 13.52 6.37 25.22
C SER A 140 13.68 7.73 24.54
N THR A 141 14.90 8.24 24.46
CA THR A 141 15.15 9.65 24.08
C THR A 141 15.74 9.76 22.67
N PRO A 142 14.91 10.00 21.63
CA PRO A 142 15.38 10.29 20.28
C PRO A 142 15.95 11.71 20.21
N ILE A 143 17.04 11.87 19.47
CA ILE A 143 17.80 13.09 19.31
C ILE A 143 18.00 13.34 17.82
N LEU A 144 17.56 14.52 17.36
CA LEU A 144 17.75 14.98 16.00
C LEU A 144 19.18 15.50 15.80
N THR A 145 19.82 15.06 14.72
CA THR A 145 21.19 15.42 14.34
C THR A 145 21.28 15.85 12.87
N ASP A 146 22.37 16.53 12.51
CA ASP A 146 22.74 16.81 11.11
C ASP A 146 21.72 17.64 10.30
N PHE A 147 21.54 18.91 10.67
CA PHE A 147 20.72 19.87 9.92
C PHE A 147 21.34 20.15 8.55
N GLY A 148 20.60 19.89 7.47
CA GLY A 148 21.09 19.78 6.10
C GLY A 148 21.40 21.08 5.37
N ILE A 149 22.00 22.08 6.05
CA ILE A 149 22.33 23.38 5.45
C ILE A 149 23.42 23.25 4.38
N ALA A 150 24.33 22.27 4.53
CA ALA A 150 25.33 21.89 3.54
C ALA A 150 24.77 21.48 2.15
N LYS A 151 23.49 21.12 2.02
CA LYS A 151 22.88 20.71 0.73
C LYS A 151 22.52 21.87 -0.21
N ASN A 152 22.67 23.12 0.23
CA ASN A 152 22.49 24.31 -0.61
C ASN A 152 23.55 24.48 -1.73
N ILE A 153 24.47 23.54 -1.93
CA ILE A 153 25.44 23.57 -3.05
C ILE A 153 24.72 23.48 -4.42
N ASN A 154 23.51 22.91 -4.46
CA ASN A 154 22.76 22.69 -5.71
C ASN A 154 21.60 23.68 -5.94
N ARG A 155 21.49 24.78 -5.19
CA ARG A 155 20.45 25.80 -5.44
C ARG A 155 20.85 26.80 -6.53
N ASP A 156 22.14 27.15 -6.62
CA ASP A 156 22.64 28.09 -7.64
C ASP A 156 23.01 27.39 -8.96
N THR A 157 23.24 26.08 -8.94
CA THR A 157 23.29 25.24 -10.13
C THR A 157 21.90 24.68 -10.39
N LYS A 158 21.17 25.31 -11.32
CA LYS A 158 19.95 24.74 -11.92
C LYS A 158 20.10 23.21 -12.03
N LEU A 159 19.17 22.46 -11.46
CA LEU A 159 19.08 20.99 -11.45
C LEU A 159 19.11 20.32 -12.86
N THR A 160 19.38 21.09 -13.91
CA THR A 160 19.44 20.69 -15.33
C THR A 160 20.81 20.16 -15.78
N GLN A 161 21.85 20.11 -14.93
CA GLN A 161 23.11 19.41 -15.27
C GLN A 161 23.10 17.98 -14.72
N ILE A 162 22.55 17.07 -15.54
CA ILE A 162 22.85 15.63 -15.63
C ILE A 162 23.09 14.91 -14.28
N GLY A 163 22.00 14.40 -13.69
CA GLY A 163 21.98 13.05 -13.10
C GLY A 163 22.61 12.81 -11.72
N VAL A 164 23.00 13.83 -10.95
CA VAL A 164 23.47 13.63 -9.58
C VAL A 164 22.49 14.26 -8.58
N LEU A 165 21.43 13.51 -8.28
CA LEU A 165 20.59 13.80 -7.11
C LEU A 165 21.42 13.48 -5.86
N VAL A 166 21.95 14.51 -5.19
CA VAL A 166 22.72 14.33 -3.94
C VAL A 166 21.75 14.20 -2.77
N GLY A 167 21.38 12.97 -2.42
CA GLY A 167 20.54 12.63 -1.27
C GLY A 167 19.70 11.38 -1.50
N THR A 168 19.05 10.88 -0.45
CA THR A 168 18.05 9.81 -0.57
C THR A 168 16.69 10.45 -0.89
N PRO A 169 16.15 10.34 -2.13
CA PRO A 169 14.88 10.96 -2.50
C PRO A 169 13.66 10.44 -1.72
N SER A 170 13.82 9.31 -1.02
CA SER A 170 12.75 8.62 -0.31
C SER A 170 12.03 9.48 0.75
N TYR A 171 12.68 10.52 1.29
CA TYR A 171 12.09 11.41 2.31
C TYR A 171 11.94 12.86 1.83
N MET A 172 12.30 13.18 0.58
CA MET A 172 12.23 14.55 0.07
C MET A 172 10.77 14.97 -0.16
N SER A 173 10.48 16.23 0.18
CA SER A 173 9.20 16.86 -0.13
C SER A 173 9.04 17.19 -1.62
N PRO A 174 7.80 17.32 -2.14
CA PRO A 174 7.54 17.70 -3.53
C PRO A 174 8.23 19.00 -3.95
N GLU A 175 8.26 20.00 -3.07
CA GLU A 175 8.93 21.27 -3.28
C GLU A 175 10.46 21.13 -3.33
N GLN A 176 11.06 20.24 -2.54
CA GLN A 176 12.48 19.89 -2.65
C GLN A 176 12.78 19.19 -3.99
N CYS A 177 11.95 18.23 -4.40
CA CYS A 177 12.09 17.53 -5.68
C CYS A 177 11.95 18.47 -6.89
N ARG A 178 11.10 19.50 -6.77
CA ARG A 178 10.88 20.54 -7.79
C ARG A 178 11.85 21.73 -7.69
N ALA A 179 12.79 21.71 -6.74
CA ALA A 179 13.73 22.81 -6.47
C ALA A 179 13.04 24.16 -6.17
N ARG A 180 11.86 24.12 -5.54
CA ARG A 180 11.12 25.30 -5.06
C ARG A 180 11.67 25.78 -3.71
N PRO A 181 11.31 26.98 -3.24
CA PRO A 181 11.60 27.41 -1.88
C PRO A 181 11.13 26.37 -0.85
N VAL A 182 11.91 26.19 0.22
CA VAL A 182 11.68 25.20 1.27
C VAL A 182 11.59 25.93 2.60
N ASP A 183 10.53 25.65 3.34
CA ASP A 183 10.23 26.13 4.68
C ASP A 183 9.99 24.94 5.64
N GLY A 184 9.40 25.20 6.82
CA GLY A 184 9.08 24.16 7.80
C GLY A 184 8.08 23.10 7.29
N ASN A 185 7.28 23.40 6.27
CA ASN A 185 6.33 22.44 5.70
C ASN A 185 7.04 21.27 5.01
N SER A 186 8.26 21.47 4.50
CA SER A 186 9.06 20.39 3.93
C SER A 186 9.50 19.39 5.00
N ASP A 187 9.91 19.87 6.18
CA ASP A 187 10.27 18.99 7.29
C ASP A 187 9.05 18.23 7.82
N GLN A 188 7.87 18.86 7.84
CA GLN A 188 6.61 18.19 8.19
C GLN A 188 6.28 17.03 7.23
N TYR A 189 6.45 17.24 5.91
CA TYR A 189 6.25 16.19 4.92
C TYR A 189 7.22 15.02 5.12
N SER A 190 8.50 15.31 5.31
CA SER A 190 9.53 14.30 5.59
C SER A 190 9.24 13.55 6.90
N LEU A 191 8.77 14.26 7.93
CA LEU A 191 8.39 13.66 9.22
C LEU A 191 7.21 12.71 9.04
N CYS A 192 6.22 13.06 8.23
CA CYS A 192 5.09 12.18 7.95
C CYS A 192 5.49 10.93 7.14
N ILE A 193 6.43 11.03 6.19
CA ILE A 193 6.99 9.85 5.51
C ILE A 193 7.67 8.94 6.52
N LEU A 194 8.48 9.51 7.42
CA LEU A 194 9.18 8.76 8.45
C LEU A 194 8.19 8.06 9.39
N PHE A 195 7.11 8.74 9.78
CA PHE A 195 6.02 8.12 10.54
C PHE A 195 5.35 6.98 9.78
N PHE A 196 5.00 7.19 8.51
CA PHE A 196 4.42 6.16 7.65
C PHE A 196 5.30 4.92 7.59
N GLU A 197 6.61 5.09 7.38
CA GLU A 197 7.55 3.98 7.33
C GLU A 197 7.67 3.26 8.68
N MET A 198 7.68 3.97 9.80
CA MET A 198 7.72 3.35 11.14
C MET A 198 6.48 2.49 11.41
N ILE A 199 5.29 2.94 11.00
CA ILE A 199 4.03 2.24 11.28
C ILE A 199 3.68 1.13 10.26
N THR A 200 4.25 1.18 9.06
CA THR A 200 3.97 0.19 7.99
C THR A 200 5.14 -0.76 7.71
N GLY A 201 6.36 -0.34 8.04
CA GLY A 201 7.60 -1.05 7.71
C GLY A 201 8.08 -0.88 6.26
N TYR A 202 7.41 -0.05 5.45
CA TYR A 202 7.79 0.26 4.07
C TYR A 202 7.58 1.74 3.74
N LEU A 203 8.31 2.24 2.75
CA LEU A 203 8.16 3.62 2.29
C LEU A 203 6.85 3.82 1.52
N PRO A 204 6.20 4.98 1.60
CA PRO A 204 4.98 5.26 0.84
C PRO A 204 5.24 5.27 -0.67
N PHE A 205 6.44 5.67 -1.09
CA PHE A 205 6.85 5.67 -2.49
C PHE A 205 8.20 4.98 -2.64
N ASP A 206 8.24 3.94 -3.47
CA ASP A 206 9.45 3.16 -3.76
C ASP A 206 9.61 2.91 -5.26
N ALA A 207 10.86 2.93 -5.76
CA ALA A 207 11.21 2.68 -7.16
C ALA A 207 12.72 2.41 -7.30
N ASP A 208 13.11 1.69 -8.36
CA ASP A 208 14.52 1.31 -8.61
C ASP A 208 15.44 2.50 -8.94
N ASP A 209 14.87 3.65 -9.29
CA ASP A 209 15.62 4.84 -9.70
C ASP A 209 15.31 6.07 -8.82
N PRO A 210 16.33 6.81 -8.34
CA PRO A 210 16.15 8.02 -7.52
C PRO A 210 15.26 9.10 -8.15
N ILE A 211 15.32 9.28 -9.48
CA ILE A 211 14.48 10.25 -10.19
C ILE A 211 13.04 9.75 -10.26
N ALA A 212 12.84 8.45 -10.41
CA ALA A 212 11.50 7.85 -10.33
C ALA A 212 10.87 8.03 -8.93
N ILE A 213 11.63 7.86 -7.84
CA ILE A 213 11.15 8.15 -6.48
C ILE A 213 10.77 9.63 -6.37
N ALA A 214 11.63 10.56 -6.81
CA ALA A 214 11.34 11.99 -6.79
C ALA A 214 10.10 12.36 -7.62
N THR A 215 9.89 11.72 -8.78
CA THR A 215 8.67 11.87 -9.58
C THR A 215 7.45 11.39 -8.79
N LYS A 216 7.51 10.23 -8.13
CA LYS A 216 6.41 9.71 -7.30
C LYS A 216 6.07 10.63 -6.13
N GLN A 217 7.08 11.19 -5.44
CA GLN A 217 6.86 12.19 -4.40
C GLN A 217 6.02 13.36 -4.93
N VAL A 218 6.25 13.75 -6.18
CA VAL A 218 5.60 14.90 -6.83
C VAL A 218 4.21 14.58 -7.39
N THR A 219 3.95 13.36 -7.87
CA THR A 219 2.76 13.05 -8.68
C THR A 219 1.83 12.00 -8.09
N GLU A 220 2.34 11.03 -7.32
CA GLU A 220 1.53 9.91 -6.85
C GLU A 220 0.74 10.27 -5.59
N PRO A 221 -0.53 9.83 -5.46
CA PRO A 221 -1.31 10.03 -4.26
C PRO A 221 -0.75 9.23 -3.08
N VAL A 222 -1.04 9.68 -1.86
CA VAL A 222 -0.66 8.97 -0.62
C VAL A 222 -1.27 7.55 -0.62
N PRO A 223 -0.49 6.48 -0.41
CA PRO A 223 -1.01 5.12 -0.36
C PRO A 223 -2.02 4.92 0.78
N LYS A 224 -2.93 3.95 0.59
CA LYS A 224 -3.86 3.54 1.65
C LYS A 224 -3.14 2.70 2.70
N LEU A 225 -3.35 3.03 3.97
CA LEU A 225 -2.91 2.27 5.11
C LEU A 225 -3.72 0.97 5.28
N PRO A 226 -3.12 -0.06 5.90
CA PRO A 226 -3.83 -1.27 6.32
C PRO A 226 -5.02 -0.96 7.24
N GLU A 227 -6.00 -1.87 7.26
CA GLU A 227 -7.27 -1.70 7.99
C GLU A 227 -7.07 -1.29 9.46
N LYS A 228 -6.13 -1.94 10.15
CA LYS A 228 -5.79 -1.68 11.55
C LYS A 228 -5.22 -0.28 11.83
N LEU A 229 -4.72 0.41 10.80
CA LEU A 229 -4.18 1.78 10.87
C LEU A 229 -5.08 2.80 10.17
N ARG A 230 -6.27 2.43 9.69
CA ARG A 230 -7.15 3.31 8.90
C ARG A 230 -7.43 4.66 9.60
N ALA A 231 -7.52 4.67 10.93
CA ALA A 231 -7.72 5.89 11.71
C ALA A 231 -6.65 6.97 11.46
N LEU A 232 -5.43 6.59 11.07
CA LEU A 232 -4.31 7.50 10.79
C LEU A 232 -4.36 8.09 9.37
N GLN A 233 -5.14 7.51 8.45
CA GLN A 233 -5.15 7.91 7.05
C GLN A 233 -5.49 9.40 6.84
N PRO A 234 -6.51 9.99 7.49
CA PRO A 234 -6.84 11.40 7.27
C PRO A 234 -5.69 12.32 7.65
N VAL A 235 -4.99 12.02 8.76
CA VAL A 235 -3.88 12.81 9.27
C VAL A 235 -2.68 12.72 8.32
N ILE A 236 -2.35 11.51 7.85
CA ILE A 236 -1.25 11.30 6.89
C ILE A 236 -1.56 11.98 5.55
N ASN A 237 -2.80 11.93 5.07
CA ASN A 237 -3.18 12.58 3.82
C ASN A 237 -2.95 14.10 3.86
N ILE A 238 -3.28 14.75 4.99
CA ILE A 238 -3.07 16.20 5.15
C ILE A 238 -1.58 16.51 5.26
N ALA A 239 -0.83 15.82 6.12
CA ALA A 239 0.60 16.07 6.32
C ALA A 239 1.46 15.75 5.08
N MET A 240 0.98 14.88 4.18
CA MET A 240 1.63 14.54 2.91
C MET A 240 0.96 15.16 1.69
N ASP A 241 0.19 16.25 1.85
CA ASP A 241 -0.36 16.96 0.70
C ASP A 241 0.77 17.50 -0.20
N LYS A 242 0.52 17.51 -1.51
CA LYS A 242 1.52 17.89 -2.51
C LYS A 242 1.77 19.39 -2.53
N GLU A 243 0.77 20.18 -2.14
CA GLU A 243 0.91 21.63 -2.00
C GLU A 243 1.14 21.98 -0.51
N PRO A 244 2.27 22.62 -0.15
CA PRO A 244 2.65 22.90 1.24
C PRO A 244 1.57 23.64 2.05
N GLU A 245 0.85 24.56 1.42
CA GLU A 245 -0.21 25.36 2.02
C GLU A 245 -1.47 24.57 2.40
N GLN A 246 -1.62 23.34 1.92
CA GLN A 246 -2.73 22.45 2.29
C GLN A 246 -2.39 21.52 3.46
N ARG A 247 -1.15 21.57 3.96
CA ARG A 247 -0.71 20.78 5.12
C ARG A 247 -1.06 21.50 6.43
N TYR A 248 -0.66 20.91 7.56
CA TYR A 248 -0.87 21.56 8.86
C TYR A 248 -0.01 22.82 8.97
N THR A 249 -0.50 23.83 9.69
CA THR A 249 0.12 25.16 9.79
C THR A 249 1.53 25.11 10.38
N SER A 250 1.79 24.14 11.27
CA SER A 250 3.12 23.89 11.85
C SER A 250 3.34 22.40 12.13
N VAL A 251 4.60 22.02 12.42
CA VAL A 251 4.91 20.64 12.85
C VAL A 251 4.26 20.37 14.22
N GLY A 252 4.21 21.36 15.10
CA GLY A 252 3.53 21.28 16.39
C GLY A 252 2.03 21.00 16.24
N GLU A 253 1.34 21.61 15.27
CA GLU A 253 -0.07 21.32 15.00
C GLU A 253 -0.26 19.85 14.57
N PHE A 254 0.57 19.37 13.64
CA PHE A 254 0.56 17.97 13.21
C PHE A 254 0.77 17.00 14.40
N CYS A 255 1.75 17.29 15.27
CA CYS A 255 2.03 16.47 16.45
C CYS A 255 0.89 16.46 17.46
N ARG A 256 0.23 17.62 17.67
CA ARG A 256 -0.95 17.72 18.53
C ARG A 256 -2.09 16.85 18.01
N VAL A 257 -2.37 16.89 16.70
CA VAL A 257 -3.41 16.05 16.09
C VAL A 257 -3.09 14.56 16.24
N LEU A 258 -1.81 14.16 16.10
CA LEU A 258 -1.40 12.78 16.36
C LEU A 258 -1.59 12.36 17.82
N LYS A 259 -1.24 13.22 18.79
CA LYS A 259 -1.48 12.98 20.23
C LYS A 259 -2.96 12.81 20.54
N ASP A 260 -3.78 13.74 20.06
CA ASP A 260 -5.23 13.72 20.29
C ASP A 260 -5.86 12.44 19.73
N LEU A 261 -5.40 11.99 18.57
CA LEU A 261 -5.87 10.75 17.96
C LEU A 261 -5.45 9.51 18.78
N LEU A 262 -4.21 9.48 19.28
CA LEU A 262 -3.69 8.41 20.12
C LEU A 262 -4.48 8.26 21.43
N GLU A 263 -4.83 9.39 22.06
CA GLU A 263 -5.55 9.40 23.34
C GLU A 263 -7.04 9.02 23.19
N ASN A 264 -7.68 9.51 22.12
CA ASN A 264 -9.13 9.45 21.96
C ASN A 264 -9.63 8.29 21.08
N ASP A 265 -8.85 7.79 20.12
CA ASP A 265 -9.28 6.73 19.22
C ASP A 265 -9.10 5.34 19.85
N LYS A 266 -10.24 4.72 20.21
CA LYS A 266 -10.27 3.38 20.81
C LYS A 266 -9.80 2.28 19.86
N SER A 267 -9.80 2.50 18.54
CA SER A 267 -9.39 1.51 17.55
C SER A 267 -7.87 1.32 17.48
N LEU A 268 -7.09 2.34 17.85
CA LEU A 268 -5.62 2.26 17.85
C LEU A 268 -5.06 1.61 19.13
N LYS A 269 -5.77 1.72 20.25
CA LYS A 269 -5.33 1.22 21.58
C LYS A 269 -4.93 -0.27 21.59
N PRO A 270 -5.67 -1.20 20.97
CA PRO A 270 -5.29 -2.62 20.92
C PRO A 270 -3.98 -2.89 20.18
N HIS A 271 -3.62 -2.03 19.22
CA HIS A 271 -2.48 -2.20 18.33
C HIS A 271 -1.21 -1.48 18.81
N LEU A 272 -1.27 -0.78 19.95
CA LEU A 272 -0.14 -0.01 20.48
C LEU A 272 1.11 -0.83 20.73
N LEU A 273 0.92 -2.10 21.13
CA LEU A 273 2.01 -3.03 21.41
C LEU A 273 2.36 -3.92 20.20
N ASP A 274 1.64 -3.80 19.07
CA ASP A 274 1.94 -4.59 17.87
C ASP A 274 3.26 -4.12 17.26
N ILE A 275 4.24 -5.02 17.17
CA ILE A 275 5.52 -4.74 16.51
C ILE A 275 5.31 -4.71 15.00
N THR A 276 5.69 -3.60 14.37
CA THR A 276 5.76 -3.47 12.92
C THR A 276 6.96 -4.29 12.41
N ARG A 277 6.71 -5.53 12.00
CA ARG A 277 7.60 -6.22 11.04
C ARG A 277 7.13 -5.88 9.63
N ARG A 278 8.07 -5.89 8.67
CA ARG A 278 7.79 -5.75 7.23
C ARG A 278 6.59 -6.64 6.89
N ILE A 279 5.44 -6.02 6.65
CA ILE A 279 4.19 -6.71 6.39
C ILE A 279 4.33 -7.31 4.98
N SER A 280 4.70 -8.58 4.91
CA SER A 280 4.51 -9.42 3.72
C SER A 280 3.23 -10.23 3.92
N ASP A 281 2.39 -10.28 2.90
CA ASP A 281 1.24 -11.18 2.81
C ASP A 281 1.70 -12.65 2.95
N ASP A 282 1.67 -13.19 4.16
CA ASP A 282 1.32 -14.58 4.47
C ASP A 282 1.27 -14.77 6.00
N ASP A 283 0.07 -15.01 6.53
CA ASP A 283 -0.13 -15.46 7.91
C ASP A 283 0.30 -16.93 8.04
N THR A 284 1.28 -17.23 8.88
CA THR A 284 1.35 -18.51 9.62
C THR A 284 2.20 -18.38 10.89
N ASP A 285 1.46 -18.22 12.00
CA ASP A 285 1.66 -18.78 13.33
C ASP A 285 3.04 -19.36 13.72
N VAL A 286 3.77 -18.67 14.61
CA VAL A 286 4.61 -19.30 15.66
C VAL A 286 4.63 -18.41 16.92
N SER A 287 3.89 -18.83 17.94
CA SER A 287 4.08 -18.37 19.32
C SER A 287 5.36 -18.96 19.91
N THR A 288 6.23 -18.15 20.52
CA THR A 288 7.13 -18.60 21.61
C THR A 288 7.58 -17.46 22.51
N SER A 289 6.92 -17.38 23.67
CA SER A 289 7.44 -17.22 25.04
C SER A 289 8.76 -16.44 25.24
N PHE A 290 8.63 -15.24 25.80
CA PHE A 290 9.68 -14.56 26.57
C PHE A 290 9.96 -15.35 27.87
N LYS A 291 11.23 -15.71 28.09
CA LYS A 291 11.76 -16.07 29.40
C LYS A 291 12.76 -15.01 29.86
N GLN A 292 12.45 -14.33 30.96
CA GLN A 292 13.45 -13.68 31.80
C GLN A 292 14.40 -14.73 32.40
N PRO A 293 15.65 -14.33 32.68
CA PRO A 293 16.25 -14.69 33.97
C PRO A 293 17.04 -13.48 34.56
N PRO A 294 17.64 -13.57 35.75
CA PRO A 294 17.23 -12.85 36.95
C PRO A 294 18.26 -11.80 37.38
N GLY A 295 17.92 -11.03 38.42
CA GLY A 295 18.85 -10.09 39.05
C GLY A 295 20.09 -10.75 39.66
N LEU A 296 21.15 -9.94 39.75
CA LEU A 296 22.21 -10.09 40.74
C LEU A 296 22.71 -8.68 41.12
N LEU A 297 22.25 -8.20 42.28
CA LEU A 297 23.03 -7.30 43.12
C LEU A 297 24.18 -8.13 43.70
N ASP A 298 25.42 -7.75 43.44
CA ASP A 298 26.43 -7.49 44.47
C ASP A 298 27.82 -7.28 43.87
N SER A 299 28.60 -6.45 44.59
CA SER A 299 30.05 -6.21 44.48
C SER A 299 30.56 -5.26 43.38
N ILE A 300 30.60 -3.97 43.72
CA ILE A 300 31.60 -3.03 43.17
C ILE A 300 32.62 -2.76 44.28
N PRO A 301 33.92 -3.06 44.07
CA PRO A 301 35.00 -2.60 44.92
C PRO A 301 35.35 -1.14 44.62
N ASP A 302 35.57 -0.40 45.69
CA ASP A 302 36.08 0.95 45.77
C ASP A 302 37.51 1.07 45.18
N PRO A 303 37.80 1.98 44.23
CA PRO A 303 39.14 2.37 43.89
C PRO A 303 39.54 3.64 44.64
N GLY A 304 40.49 3.45 45.57
CA GLY A 304 41.01 4.48 46.46
C GLY A 304 41.53 5.74 45.78
N HIS A 305 41.28 6.85 46.48
CA HIS A 305 42.04 8.08 46.38
C HIS A 305 43.34 7.96 47.17
N ALA A 306 44.46 8.34 46.54
CA ALA A 306 45.68 8.76 47.22
C ALA A 306 46.06 10.18 46.73
N GLN A 307 46.27 11.06 47.70
CA GLN A 307 46.44 12.53 47.66
C GLN A 307 47.78 13.03 47.10
N LEU A 308 47.79 14.33 46.76
CA LEU A 308 48.83 15.38 47.03
C LEU A 308 48.39 16.67 46.28
N ASP A 309 48.43 17.92 46.75
CA ASP A 309 48.44 18.61 48.06
C ASP A 309 48.41 20.13 47.73
N ILE A 310 47.44 20.91 48.25
CA ILE A 310 47.58 22.37 48.46
C ILE A 310 46.72 22.75 49.70
N PRO A 311 47.25 23.43 50.72
CA PRO A 311 46.60 23.61 52.01
C PRO A 311 45.54 24.72 52.00
N THR A 312 44.37 24.43 52.57
CA THR A 312 43.37 25.41 53.00
C THR A 312 43.22 25.33 54.52
N ALA A 313 43.13 26.50 55.15
CA ALA A 313 43.16 26.70 56.60
C ALA A 313 42.25 25.73 57.37
N GLU A 314 42.91 24.71 57.94
CA GLU A 314 42.39 23.74 58.89
C GLU A 314 42.00 24.41 60.21
N GLU A 315 40.83 24.00 60.69
CA GLU A 315 40.66 23.38 62.00
C GLU A 315 41.24 24.11 63.22
N PHE A 316 40.38 24.92 63.85
CA PHE A 316 40.21 24.85 65.29
C PHE A 316 38.69 24.87 65.57
N TRP A 317 38.27 24.10 66.58
CA TRP A 317 36.94 24.07 67.24
C TRP A 317 35.95 22.95 66.86
N ASN A 318 36.05 21.84 67.59
CA ASN A 318 34.94 21.22 68.35
C ASN A 318 35.57 20.42 69.50
N GLU A 319 35.34 20.73 70.78
CA GLU A 319 34.29 20.08 71.58
C GLU A 319 33.94 20.85 72.90
N PRO A 320 32.84 20.48 73.61
CA PRO A 320 32.04 21.40 74.41
C PRO A 320 32.32 21.37 75.92
N SER A 321 32.68 22.52 76.52
CA SER A 321 32.42 22.85 77.94
C SER A 321 32.89 24.26 78.36
N SER A 322 32.39 25.35 77.77
CA SER A 322 32.82 26.72 78.22
C SER A 322 31.92 27.90 77.80
N ARG A 323 30.61 27.71 77.56
CA ARG A 323 29.72 28.82 77.12
C ARG A 323 29.61 30.00 78.11
N ARG A 324 29.92 29.81 79.40
CA ARG A 324 29.91 30.88 80.41
C ARG A 324 31.20 31.71 80.43
N THR A 325 32.33 31.09 80.13
CA THR A 325 33.66 31.72 80.14
C THR A 325 33.88 32.56 78.90
N TRP A 326 33.31 32.16 77.76
CA TRP A 326 33.40 32.89 76.49
C TRP A 326 32.60 34.21 76.49
N LEU A 327 31.43 34.24 77.13
CA LEU A 327 30.64 35.48 77.23
C LEU A 327 31.31 36.55 78.11
N LEU A 328 32.04 36.14 79.14
CA LEU A 328 32.77 37.06 80.02
C LEU A 328 34.03 37.63 79.36
N THR A 329 34.76 36.84 78.57
CA THR A 329 35.92 37.32 77.80
C THR A 329 35.51 38.26 76.67
N VAL A 330 34.39 38.00 76.00
CA VAL A 330 33.89 38.92 74.95
C VAL A 330 33.47 40.27 75.53
N LEU A 331 32.80 40.29 76.70
CA LEU A 331 32.41 41.55 77.36
C LEU A 331 33.63 42.38 77.80
N LEU A 332 34.68 41.72 78.29
CA LEU A 332 35.93 42.37 78.70
C LEU A 332 36.73 42.90 77.49
N LEU A 333 36.74 42.15 76.38
CA LEU A 333 37.39 42.59 75.15
C LEU A 333 36.65 43.76 74.48
N VAL A 334 35.32 43.76 74.46
CA VAL A 334 34.53 44.88 73.91
C VAL A 334 34.73 46.16 74.73
N THR A 335 34.79 46.08 76.06
CA THR A 335 35.04 47.24 76.92
C THR A 335 36.48 47.77 76.81
N MET A 336 37.48 46.88 76.69
CA MET A 336 38.86 47.30 76.38
C MET A 336 39.00 47.89 74.98
N SER A 337 38.28 47.36 73.99
CA SER A 337 38.31 47.86 72.60
C SER A 337 37.69 49.25 72.51
N TYR A 338 36.59 49.51 73.22
CA TYR A 338 35.96 50.82 73.26
C TYR A 338 36.82 51.86 73.98
N GLY A 339 37.51 51.45 75.05
CA GLY A 339 38.51 52.31 75.73
C GLY A 339 39.74 52.61 74.88
N ALA A 340 40.23 51.63 74.10
CA ALA A 340 41.37 51.80 73.20
C ALA A 340 41.04 52.72 72.01
N ILE A 341 39.84 52.59 71.42
CA ILE A 341 39.40 53.45 70.32
C ILE A 341 39.21 54.90 70.81
N TYR A 342 38.60 55.11 71.98
CA TYR A 342 38.44 56.45 72.56
C TYR A 342 39.79 57.11 72.89
N TYR A 343 40.79 56.34 73.36
CA TYR A 343 42.13 56.85 73.61
C TYR A 343 42.89 57.18 72.31
N TYR A 344 42.73 56.36 71.25
CA TYR A 344 43.40 56.55 69.97
C TYR A 344 42.87 57.78 69.20
N ASP A 345 41.55 57.95 69.12
CA ASP A 345 40.93 59.06 68.38
C ASP A 345 41.18 60.43 69.04
N ASN A 346 41.21 60.50 70.38
CA ASN A 346 41.27 61.79 71.07
C ASN A 346 42.68 62.22 71.49
N TYR A 347 43.65 61.30 71.54
CA TYR A 347 45.02 61.59 72.00
C TYR A 347 46.08 61.55 70.87
N TYR A 348 45.95 60.68 69.85
CA TYR A 348 47.00 60.52 68.82
C TYR A 348 46.82 61.43 67.58
N MET A 349 45.59 61.70 67.14
CA MET A 349 45.36 62.53 65.92
C MET A 349 45.54 64.04 66.14
N LYS A 350 45.58 64.53 67.38
CA LYS A 350 45.81 65.96 67.66
C LYS A 350 47.29 66.37 67.64
N GLN A 351 48.23 65.42 67.73
CA GLN A 351 49.67 65.72 67.78
C GLN A 351 50.33 65.76 66.38
N THR A 352 49.90 64.93 65.44
CA THR A 352 50.45 64.86 64.07
C THR A 352 50.03 66.02 63.17
N SER A 353 48.86 66.63 63.41
CA SER A 353 48.37 67.79 62.65
C SER A 353 49.19 69.08 62.87
N GLU A 354 49.89 69.23 64.00
CA GLU A 354 50.69 70.44 64.30
C GLU A 354 52.17 70.32 63.87
N GLU A 355 52.67 69.10 63.62
CA GLU A 355 54.02 68.84 63.12
C GLU A 355 54.08 68.89 61.59
N ALA A 356 53.14 68.26 60.89
CA ALA A 356 53.05 68.30 59.43
C ALA A 356 52.88 69.75 58.90
N ALA A 357 52.11 70.59 59.59
CA ALA A 357 51.90 71.99 59.25
C ALA A 357 53.18 72.87 59.33
N ARG A 358 54.21 72.42 60.08
CA ARG A 358 55.50 73.14 60.22
C ARG A 358 56.57 72.69 59.22
N PHE A 359 56.65 71.39 58.91
CA PHE A 359 57.74 70.83 58.11
C PHE A 359 57.48 70.83 56.59
N ILE A 360 56.23 70.68 56.15
CA ILE A 360 55.88 70.65 54.72
C ILE A 360 56.36 71.91 53.96
N PRO A 361 56.18 73.15 54.45
CA PRO A 361 56.68 74.35 53.75
C PRO A 361 58.21 74.41 53.65
N VAL A 362 58.94 73.82 54.62
CA VAL A 362 60.41 73.78 54.62
C VAL A 362 60.91 72.78 53.58
N LEU A 363 60.32 71.58 53.53
CA LEU A 363 60.67 70.57 52.55
C LEU A 363 60.24 70.95 51.14
N MET A 364 59.12 71.66 50.96
CA MET A 364 58.73 72.22 49.65
C MET A 364 59.78 73.21 49.13
N ARG A 365 60.25 74.15 49.96
CA ARG A 365 61.33 75.08 49.56
C ARG A 365 62.65 74.35 49.28
N GLN A 366 62.91 73.25 49.99
CA GLN A 366 64.08 72.42 49.74
C GLN A 366 63.96 71.70 48.39
N ALA A 367 62.81 71.11 48.09
CA ALA A 367 62.52 70.50 46.79
C ALA A 367 62.63 71.53 45.64
N GLU A 368 62.06 72.72 45.79
CA GLU A 368 62.17 73.81 44.81
C GLU A 368 63.63 74.20 44.53
N ARG A 369 64.46 74.31 45.58
CA ARG A 369 65.90 74.59 45.44
C ARG A 369 66.64 73.47 44.74
N GLN A 370 66.33 72.22 45.08
CA GLN A 370 66.94 71.04 44.46
C GLN A 370 66.56 70.93 42.98
N VAL A 371 65.30 71.21 42.62
CA VAL A 371 64.86 71.29 41.22
C VAL A 371 65.59 72.41 40.48
N ALA A 372 65.66 73.62 41.05
CA ALA A 372 66.39 74.74 40.45
C ALA A 372 67.90 74.46 40.30
N ALA A 373 68.48 73.70 41.22
CA ALA A 373 69.87 73.25 41.17
C ALA A 373 70.10 72.01 40.29
N SER A 374 69.07 71.49 39.60
CA SER A 374 69.11 70.23 38.83
C SER A 374 69.53 68.99 39.64
N GLN A 375 69.39 69.03 40.96
CA GLN A 375 69.62 67.91 41.88
C GLN A 375 68.37 67.03 41.96
N LEU A 376 68.02 66.40 40.83
CA LEU A 376 66.73 65.72 40.67
C LEU A 376 66.71 64.32 41.28
N LEU A 377 67.71 63.50 40.94
CA LEU A 377 67.88 62.12 41.42
C LEU A 377 69.18 61.92 42.23
N THR A 378 70.07 62.91 42.25
CA THR A 378 71.39 62.82 42.87
C THR A 378 71.75 64.13 43.61
N PRO A 379 72.54 64.05 44.71
CA PRO A 379 73.01 62.85 45.40
C PRO A 379 71.89 62.14 46.20
N ALA A 380 72.09 60.85 46.48
CA ALA A 380 71.17 60.08 47.33
C ALA A 380 71.10 60.69 48.74
N GLY A 381 69.92 60.73 49.35
CA GLY A 381 69.68 61.39 50.63
C GLY A 381 69.38 62.89 50.53
N ASN A 382 69.65 63.52 49.38
CA ASN A 382 69.53 64.97 49.20
C ASN A 382 69.23 65.36 47.74
N ASN A 383 68.07 64.94 47.23
CA ASN A 383 67.58 65.27 45.89
C ASN A 383 66.08 65.57 45.90
N ALA A 384 65.59 66.14 44.80
CA ALA A 384 64.20 66.59 44.67
C ALA A 384 63.20 65.45 44.82
N LEU A 385 63.45 64.27 44.23
CA LEU A 385 62.54 63.12 44.33
C LEU A 385 62.33 62.68 45.78
N GLU A 386 63.40 62.55 46.56
CA GLU A 386 63.31 62.14 47.96
C GLU A 386 62.66 63.21 48.85
N SER A 387 62.94 64.49 48.61
CA SER A 387 62.27 65.58 49.33
C SER A 387 60.77 65.59 49.05
N LEU A 388 60.37 65.41 47.79
CA LEU A 388 58.95 65.33 47.40
C LEU A 388 58.28 64.06 47.93
N SER A 389 58.99 62.93 47.96
CA SER A 389 58.49 61.67 48.53
C SER A 389 58.21 61.79 50.03
N LYS A 390 59.13 62.41 50.80
CA LYS A 390 58.93 62.70 52.24
C LYS A 390 57.73 63.62 52.48
N ILE A 391 57.44 64.54 51.56
CA ILE A 391 56.25 65.40 51.65
C ILE A 391 54.99 64.57 51.46
N LEU A 392 54.96 63.67 50.48
CA LEU A 392 53.82 62.78 50.21
C LEU A 392 53.63 61.68 51.26
N GLU A 393 54.67 61.31 52.01
CA GLU A 393 54.55 60.44 53.19
C GLU A 393 53.83 61.13 54.35
N MET A 394 54.04 62.44 54.53
CA MET A 394 53.39 63.22 55.61
C MET A 394 52.01 63.76 55.21
N ASP A 395 51.83 64.13 53.95
CA ASP A 395 50.56 64.58 53.37
C ASP A 395 50.40 63.95 51.98
N PRO A 396 49.76 62.77 51.90
CA PRO A 396 49.56 62.08 50.63
C PRO A 396 48.83 62.91 49.59
N GLU A 397 47.96 63.85 50.00
CA GLU A 397 47.14 64.69 49.12
C GLU A 397 47.78 66.07 48.83
N ASN A 398 49.09 66.22 49.10
CA ASN A 398 49.81 67.46 48.85
C ASN A 398 49.86 67.79 47.35
N ARG A 399 48.93 68.66 46.91
CA ARG A 399 48.80 69.07 45.51
C ARG A 399 50.09 69.67 44.92
N PRO A 400 50.80 70.60 45.60
CA PRO A 400 52.06 71.15 45.09
C PRO A 400 53.15 70.11 44.84
N ALA A 401 53.33 69.14 45.75
CA ALA A 401 54.35 68.10 45.59
C ALA A 401 54.03 67.13 44.43
N ARG A 402 52.76 66.72 44.29
CA ARG A 402 52.31 65.90 43.14
C ARG A 402 52.50 66.62 41.82
N GLN A 403 52.15 67.91 41.76
CA GLN A 403 52.33 68.72 40.54
C GLN A 403 53.81 68.84 40.14
N MET A 404 54.71 69.04 41.12
CA MET A 404 56.14 69.14 40.83
C MET A 404 56.75 67.81 40.34
N LEU A 405 56.28 66.66 40.82
CA LEU A 405 56.68 65.35 40.28
C LEU A 405 56.20 65.16 38.84
N ASP A 406 54.98 65.60 38.52
CA ASP A 406 54.39 65.54 37.18
C ASP A 406 55.13 66.46 36.18
N ASP A 407 55.47 67.69 36.59
CA ASP A 407 56.25 68.64 35.79
C ASP A 407 57.66 68.10 35.47
N LEU A 408 58.29 67.42 36.44
CA LEU A 408 59.58 66.76 36.23
C LEU A 408 59.47 65.57 35.27
N ALA A 409 58.45 64.72 35.44
CA ALA A 409 58.20 63.60 34.53
C ALA A 409 57.91 64.10 33.10
N THR A 410 57.17 65.20 32.94
CA THR A 410 56.92 65.87 31.66
C THR A 410 58.22 66.40 31.03
N THR A 411 59.15 66.93 31.83
CA THR A 411 60.46 67.38 31.34
C THR A 411 61.27 66.22 30.75
N TYR A 412 61.27 65.06 31.41
CA TYR A 412 61.89 63.84 30.89
C TYR A 412 61.18 63.30 29.65
N GLU A 413 59.85 63.43 29.56
CA GLU A 413 59.08 63.06 28.35
C GLU A 413 59.54 63.84 27.13
N ILE A 414 59.67 65.17 27.24
CA ILE A 414 60.08 66.03 26.13
C ILE A 414 61.47 65.63 25.64
N ARG A 415 62.43 65.46 26.54
CA ARG A 415 63.80 65.03 26.19
C ARG A 415 63.84 63.65 25.57
N ALA A 416 63.09 62.69 26.11
CA ALA A 416 62.98 61.35 25.55
C ALA A 416 62.41 61.38 24.12
N ARG A 417 61.42 62.24 23.86
CA ARG A 417 60.82 62.41 22.54
C ARG A 417 61.79 63.05 21.54
N ASP A 418 62.54 64.06 21.95
CA ASP A 418 63.55 64.70 21.10
C ASP A 418 64.67 63.71 20.73
N LEU A 419 65.18 62.95 21.71
CA LEU A 419 66.19 61.91 21.47
C LEU A 419 65.68 60.77 20.58
N LEU A 420 64.39 60.42 20.69
CA LEU A 420 63.76 59.44 19.82
C LEU A 420 63.67 59.96 18.37
N ASN A 421 63.30 61.23 18.17
CA ASN A 421 63.27 61.88 16.86
C ASN A 421 64.67 61.97 16.23
N ASP A 422 65.69 62.21 17.05
CA ASP A 422 67.10 62.23 16.65
C ASP A 422 67.70 60.82 16.43
N LYS A 423 66.88 59.76 16.61
CA LYS A 423 67.26 58.34 16.50
C LYS A 423 68.37 57.93 17.48
N ASN A 424 68.53 58.65 18.58
CA ASN A 424 69.43 58.29 19.68
C ASN A 424 68.69 57.40 20.70
N TYR A 425 68.37 56.17 20.27
CA TYR A 425 67.55 55.22 21.02
C TYR A 425 68.06 54.91 22.45
N PRO A 426 69.37 54.67 22.69
CA PRO A 426 69.88 54.38 24.04
C PRO A 426 69.73 55.56 25.02
N ALA A 427 69.91 56.79 24.52
CA ALA A 427 69.73 57.99 25.33
C ALA A 427 68.24 58.24 25.63
N ALA A 428 67.36 58.02 24.63
CA ALA A 428 65.91 58.11 24.83
C ALA A 428 65.42 57.11 25.88
N GLU A 429 65.88 55.85 25.85
CA GLU A 429 65.57 54.83 26.87
C GLU A 429 65.97 55.28 28.28
N THR A 430 67.16 55.87 28.40
CA THR A 430 67.68 56.37 29.68
C THR A 430 66.80 57.48 30.24
N GLU A 431 66.39 58.46 29.43
CA GLU A 431 65.49 59.54 29.87
C GLU A 431 64.10 59.01 30.25
N ILE A 432 63.59 57.98 29.55
CA ILE A 432 62.32 57.33 29.88
C ILE A 432 62.39 56.68 31.26
N ILE A 433 63.44 55.89 31.52
CA ILE A 433 63.65 55.21 32.80
C ILE A 433 63.77 56.24 33.94
N ASN A 434 64.48 57.35 33.70
CA ASN A 434 64.66 58.39 34.71
C ASN A 434 63.34 59.15 34.99
N GLY A 435 62.54 59.45 33.97
CA GLY A 435 61.24 60.11 34.12
C GLY A 435 60.22 59.25 34.88
N LEU A 436 60.16 57.95 34.59
CA LEU A 436 59.23 57.01 35.25
C LEU A 436 59.55 56.78 36.73
N ARG A 437 60.73 57.21 37.23
CA ARG A 437 61.03 57.20 38.67
C ARG A 437 60.29 58.29 39.45
N PHE A 438 59.87 59.37 38.79
CA PHE A 438 59.09 60.44 39.41
C PHE A 438 57.58 60.10 39.41
N VAL A 439 57.09 59.59 38.28
CA VAL A 439 55.69 59.19 38.10
C VAL A 439 55.67 57.90 37.27
N SER A 440 55.40 56.76 37.93
CA SER A 440 55.49 55.43 37.30
C SER A 440 54.44 55.18 36.22
N ASP A 441 53.30 55.87 36.28
CA ASP A 441 52.17 55.76 35.36
C ASP A 441 52.03 56.97 34.43
N HIS A 442 53.12 57.73 34.22
CA HIS A 442 53.12 58.91 33.36
C HIS A 442 52.81 58.54 31.90
N LYS A 443 51.60 58.91 31.45
CA LYS A 443 51.05 58.51 30.15
C LYS A 443 51.94 58.89 28.97
N GLY A 444 52.56 60.07 29.02
CA GLY A 444 53.40 60.55 27.94
C GLY A 444 54.72 59.77 27.80
N LEU A 445 55.34 59.37 28.91
CA LEU A 445 56.59 58.58 28.91
C LEU A 445 56.35 57.15 28.44
N ILE A 446 55.25 56.52 28.88
CA ILE A 446 54.82 55.19 28.41
C ILE A 446 54.55 55.22 26.89
N SER A 447 53.97 56.31 26.38
CA SER A 447 53.75 56.49 24.94
C SER A 447 55.08 56.56 24.17
N VAL A 448 56.05 57.35 24.63
CA VAL A 448 57.39 57.43 24.00
C VAL A 448 58.13 56.09 24.09
N GLN A 449 58.01 55.35 25.20
CA GLN A 449 58.56 54.00 25.34
C GLN A 449 58.01 53.02 24.30
N LYS A 450 56.70 53.09 24.03
CA LYS A 450 56.07 52.28 22.98
C LYS A 450 56.65 52.61 21.60
N GLN A 451 56.79 53.89 21.27
CA GLN A 451 57.35 54.34 19.99
C GLN A 451 58.83 53.93 19.82
N LEU A 452 59.62 54.00 20.90
CA LEU A 452 61.01 53.52 20.93
C LEU A 452 61.09 52.02 20.60
N ASN A 453 60.26 51.20 21.25
CA ASN A 453 60.22 49.76 21.00
C ASN A 453 59.80 49.43 19.56
N GLU A 454 58.83 50.17 19.00
CA GLU A 454 58.43 50.03 17.60
C GLU A 454 59.59 50.33 16.64
N ALA A 455 60.35 51.41 16.87
CA ALA A 455 61.48 51.78 16.04
C ALA A 455 62.64 50.76 16.11
N LEU A 456 62.95 50.24 17.29
CA LEU A 456 63.99 49.21 17.47
C LEU A 456 63.61 47.90 16.75
N ASN A 457 62.35 47.47 16.88
CA ASN A 457 61.83 46.29 16.19
C ASN A 457 61.90 46.46 14.66
N GLU A 458 61.67 47.66 14.13
CA GLU A 458 61.77 47.93 12.69
C GLU A 458 63.22 47.79 12.17
N ILE A 459 64.21 48.25 12.94
CA ILE A 459 65.64 48.13 12.58
C ILE A 459 66.06 46.66 12.55
N GLU A 460 65.70 45.89 13.58
CA GLU A 460 66.01 44.47 13.66
C GLU A 460 65.38 43.70 12.48
N ARG A 461 64.10 43.97 12.17
CA ARG A 461 63.40 43.40 11.02
C ARG A 461 64.14 43.68 9.70
N LYS A 462 64.59 44.92 9.46
CA LYS A 462 65.35 45.28 8.24
C LYS A 462 66.69 44.55 8.15
N GLN A 463 67.40 44.36 9.26
CA GLN A 463 68.66 43.61 9.28
C GLN A 463 68.45 42.11 8.97
N ILE A 464 67.41 41.50 9.55
CA ILE A 464 67.05 40.10 9.29
C ILE A 464 66.71 39.91 7.81
N ILE A 465 65.91 40.81 7.23
CA ILE A 465 65.55 40.78 5.80
C ILE A 465 66.81 40.88 4.92
N ALA A 466 67.71 41.84 5.18
CA ALA A 466 68.94 42.01 4.41
C ALA A 466 69.85 40.77 4.44
N LYS A 467 69.97 40.10 5.60
CA LYS A 467 70.71 38.85 5.73
C LYS A 467 70.08 37.72 4.91
N LYS A 468 68.76 37.61 4.94
CA LYS A 468 68.02 36.59 4.18
C LYS A 468 68.07 36.81 2.68
N LEU A 469 68.02 38.05 2.21
CA LEU A 469 68.17 38.38 0.78
C LEU A 469 69.53 37.93 0.23
N LYS A 470 70.63 38.15 0.97
CA LYS A 470 71.96 37.61 0.60
C LYS A 470 71.99 36.08 0.53
N GLN A 471 71.26 35.41 1.43
CA GLN A 471 71.14 33.95 1.42
C GLN A 471 70.32 33.48 0.21
N ILE A 472 69.25 34.18 -0.15
CA ILE A 472 68.44 33.91 -1.35
C ILE A 472 69.33 33.99 -2.61
N ASP A 473 70.13 35.05 -2.76
CA ASP A 473 71.04 35.21 -3.91
C ASP A 473 72.04 34.05 -4.01
N SER A 474 72.61 33.64 -2.87
CA SER A 474 73.55 32.52 -2.81
C SER A 474 72.90 31.18 -3.23
N LEU A 475 71.69 30.91 -2.73
CA LEU A 475 70.93 29.70 -3.06
C LEU A 475 70.45 29.70 -4.52
N PHE A 476 70.06 30.86 -5.04
CA PHE A 476 69.67 31.04 -6.42
C PHE A 476 70.86 30.80 -7.38
N ALA A 477 72.04 31.33 -7.05
CA ALA A 477 73.27 31.09 -7.81
C ALA A 477 73.67 29.60 -7.80
N ALA A 478 73.45 28.90 -6.68
CA ALA A 478 73.66 27.47 -6.54
C ALA A 478 72.58 26.61 -7.24
N LYS A 479 71.59 27.22 -7.92
CA LYS A 479 70.44 26.56 -8.56
C LYS A 479 69.56 25.75 -7.59
N GLN A 480 69.61 26.08 -6.30
CA GLN A 480 68.82 25.44 -5.26
C GLN A 480 67.47 26.18 -5.13
N TYR A 481 66.65 26.11 -6.18
CA TYR A 481 65.41 26.90 -6.26
C TYR A 481 64.32 26.39 -5.31
N ILE A 482 64.02 25.10 -5.38
CA ILE A 482 62.95 24.40 -4.61
C ILE A 482 63.49 23.18 -3.86
N LYS A 483 64.67 22.69 -4.24
CA LYS A 483 65.33 21.54 -3.62
C LYS A 483 66.74 21.96 -3.15
N PRO A 484 67.20 21.45 -1.99
CA PRO A 484 66.52 20.56 -1.04
C PRO A 484 65.43 21.26 -0.21
N ALA A 485 64.46 20.51 0.33
CA ALA A 485 63.22 21.05 0.92
C ALA A 485 63.43 22.07 2.05
N ASN A 486 64.49 21.94 2.84
CA ASN A 486 64.74 22.77 4.03
C ASN A 486 65.79 23.88 3.82
N ASN A 487 66.40 23.95 2.63
CA ASN A 487 67.42 24.95 2.32
C ASN A 487 67.38 25.26 0.81
N ASN A 488 66.46 26.11 0.41
CA ASN A 488 66.27 26.52 -0.98
C ASN A 488 65.80 27.98 -1.04
N ALA A 489 65.98 28.59 -2.21
CA ALA A 489 65.66 29.99 -2.42
C ALA A 489 64.17 30.30 -2.17
N ALA A 490 63.24 29.43 -2.59
CA ALA A 490 61.80 29.64 -2.38
C ALA A 490 61.41 29.64 -0.88
N SER A 491 62.04 28.80 -0.06
CA SER A 491 61.81 28.76 1.39
C SER A 491 62.30 30.03 2.08
N GLU A 492 63.49 30.52 1.71
CA GLU A 492 64.00 31.79 2.27
C GLU A 492 63.20 33.00 1.77
N ILE A 493 62.72 32.99 0.52
CA ILE A 493 61.79 34.00 0.00
C ILE A 493 60.52 34.07 0.83
N ASN A 494 59.89 32.92 1.14
CA ASN A 494 58.69 32.90 1.99
C ASN A 494 58.95 33.47 3.39
N LYS A 495 60.14 33.27 3.95
CA LYS A 495 60.53 33.86 5.24
C LYS A 495 60.73 35.39 5.14
N VAL A 496 61.22 35.90 4.02
CA VAL A 496 61.30 37.35 3.78
C VAL A 496 59.90 37.94 3.60
N LEU A 497 59.05 37.34 2.76
CA LEU A 497 57.69 37.81 2.50
C LEU A 497 56.77 37.72 3.72
N ALA A 498 57.04 36.81 4.66
CA ALA A 498 56.35 36.77 5.95
C ALA A 498 56.69 37.98 6.84
N LEU A 499 57.90 38.53 6.71
CA LEU A 499 58.33 39.73 7.41
C LEU A 499 57.96 41.00 6.64
N ASP A 500 58.02 40.98 5.31
CA ASP A 500 57.77 42.11 4.42
C ASP A 500 57.10 41.63 3.13
N PRO A 501 55.75 41.56 3.09
CA PRO A 501 55.02 41.01 1.95
C PRO A 501 55.24 41.74 0.62
N GLU A 502 55.64 43.02 0.67
CA GLU A 502 55.85 43.87 -0.51
C GLU A 502 57.33 43.97 -0.90
N ASN A 503 58.19 43.08 -0.37
CA ASN A 503 59.62 43.12 -0.65
C ASN A 503 59.91 42.85 -2.15
N GLU A 504 60.21 43.91 -2.90
CA GLU A 504 60.40 43.85 -4.35
C GLU A 504 61.51 42.87 -4.77
N GLN A 505 62.60 42.78 -4.00
CA GLN A 505 63.72 41.89 -4.31
C GLN A 505 63.32 40.41 -4.18
N ALA A 506 62.62 40.06 -3.09
CA ALA A 506 62.14 38.69 -2.88
C ALA A 506 61.10 38.29 -3.94
N LEU A 507 60.17 39.18 -4.28
CA LEU A 507 59.14 38.96 -5.32
C LEU A 507 59.78 38.78 -6.71
N ALA A 508 60.79 39.60 -7.07
CA ALA A 508 61.48 39.49 -8.34
C ALA A 508 62.24 38.16 -8.49
N VAL A 509 62.84 37.64 -7.41
CA VAL A 509 63.48 36.32 -7.43
C VAL A 509 62.43 35.20 -7.48
N GLN A 510 61.30 35.37 -6.80
CA GLN A 510 60.18 34.42 -6.84
C GLN A 510 59.66 34.22 -8.27
N GLU A 511 59.44 35.31 -9.03
CA GLU A 511 58.97 35.25 -10.42
C GLU A 511 59.95 34.50 -11.34
N LYS A 512 61.26 34.70 -11.12
CA LYS A 512 62.30 33.96 -11.85
C LYS A 512 62.24 32.46 -11.56
N ILE A 513 62.10 32.08 -10.29
CA ILE A 513 61.96 30.67 -9.89
C ILE A 513 60.71 30.06 -10.52
N GLU A 514 59.57 30.75 -10.47
CA GLU A 514 58.32 30.28 -11.07
C GLU A 514 58.47 29.98 -12.55
N THR A 515 59.16 30.84 -13.30
CA THR A 515 59.40 30.66 -14.74
C THR A 515 60.30 29.47 -15.04
N ILE A 516 61.33 29.23 -14.22
CA ILE A 516 62.22 28.07 -14.34
C ILE A 516 61.45 26.76 -14.09
N GLU A 517 60.65 26.73 -13.03
CA GLU A 517 59.89 25.53 -12.65
C GLU A 517 58.72 25.27 -13.59
N GLU A 518 58.07 26.30 -14.14
CA GLU A 518 57.06 26.16 -15.19
C GLU A 518 57.62 25.39 -16.40
N LYS A 519 58.80 25.78 -16.89
CA LYS A 519 59.46 25.13 -18.04
C LYS A 519 59.79 23.66 -17.76
N ARG A 520 60.31 23.37 -16.56
CA ARG A 520 60.66 22.00 -16.13
C ARG A 520 59.42 21.11 -15.99
N LEU A 521 58.36 21.62 -15.36
CA LEU A 521 57.12 20.88 -15.17
C LEU A 521 56.37 20.66 -16.49
N LYS A 522 56.41 21.61 -17.43
CA LYS A 522 55.89 21.41 -18.81
C LYS A 522 56.63 20.28 -19.54
N ALA A 523 57.96 20.20 -19.44
CA ALA A 523 58.72 19.10 -20.06
C ALA A 523 58.35 17.71 -19.50
N LEU A 524 57.98 17.64 -18.21
CA LEU A 524 57.46 16.40 -17.61
C LEU A 524 56.03 16.06 -18.08
N LEU A 525 55.21 17.07 -18.32
CA LEU A 525 53.88 16.92 -18.92
C LEU A 525 53.97 16.37 -20.35
N ASP A 526 54.84 16.96 -21.17
CA ASP A 526 55.03 16.57 -22.57
C ASP A 526 55.62 15.16 -22.70
N SER A 527 56.47 14.75 -21.76
CA SER A 527 57.01 13.38 -21.70
C SER A 527 56.06 12.35 -21.09
N ASN A 528 54.80 12.72 -20.78
CA ASN A 528 53.74 11.85 -20.25
C ASN A 528 54.12 11.12 -18.94
N LYS A 529 55.07 11.66 -18.17
CA LYS A 529 55.50 11.12 -16.86
C LYS A 529 54.59 11.62 -15.73
N LEU A 530 53.31 11.27 -15.80
CA LEU A 530 52.25 11.87 -14.98
C LEU A 530 52.45 11.67 -13.46
N SER A 531 52.97 10.52 -13.03
CA SER A 531 53.24 10.23 -11.61
C SER A 531 54.36 11.11 -11.05
N GLN A 532 55.47 11.23 -11.79
CA GLN A 532 56.57 12.11 -11.44
C GLN A 532 56.11 13.57 -11.44
N LEU A 533 55.37 14.00 -12.47
CA LEU A 533 54.83 15.36 -12.56
C LEU A 533 53.93 15.70 -11.37
N SER A 534 53.03 14.79 -10.96
CA SER A 534 52.15 14.99 -9.81
C SER A 534 52.93 15.24 -8.52
N ALA A 535 53.96 14.43 -8.26
CA ALA A 535 54.81 14.58 -7.08
C ALA A 535 55.59 15.91 -7.10
N GLU A 536 56.12 16.30 -8.26
CA GLU A 536 56.89 17.54 -8.39
C GLU A 536 56.00 18.78 -8.27
N ILE A 537 54.81 18.80 -8.89
CA ILE A 537 53.83 19.89 -8.73
C ILE A 537 53.44 20.08 -7.26
N LYS A 538 53.25 18.99 -6.51
CA LYS A 538 52.90 19.05 -5.08
C LYS A 538 54.00 19.77 -4.28
N ILE A 539 55.26 19.42 -4.52
CA ILE A 539 56.41 20.05 -3.86
C ILE A 539 56.49 21.54 -4.25
N THR A 540 56.38 21.85 -5.54
CA THR A 540 56.48 23.22 -6.05
C THR A 540 55.37 24.13 -5.52
N LEU A 541 54.10 23.68 -5.49
CA LEU A 541 52.99 24.45 -4.95
C LEU A 541 53.00 24.60 -3.42
N ASN A 542 53.70 23.73 -2.68
CA ASN A 542 53.87 23.90 -1.25
C ASN A 542 54.79 25.09 -0.93
N LEU A 543 55.81 25.32 -1.76
CA LEU A 543 56.72 26.46 -1.60
C LEU A 543 56.24 27.71 -2.34
N LEU A 544 55.50 27.56 -3.44
CA LEU A 544 55.00 28.65 -4.28
C LEU A 544 53.46 28.53 -4.42
N PRO A 545 52.71 28.72 -3.32
CA PRO A 545 51.27 28.46 -3.31
C PRO A 545 50.50 29.35 -4.29
N ASN A 546 50.97 30.56 -4.55
CA ASN A 546 50.24 31.56 -5.35
C ASN A 546 50.62 31.56 -6.84
N SER A 547 51.49 30.66 -7.30
CA SER A 547 51.91 30.65 -8.71
C SER A 547 50.77 30.20 -9.64
N LEU A 548 50.26 31.14 -10.45
CA LEU A 548 49.24 30.86 -11.46
C LEU A 548 49.75 29.92 -12.57
N LYS A 549 51.03 30.06 -12.93
CA LYS A 549 51.72 29.23 -13.95
C LYS A 549 51.69 27.75 -13.58
N ILE A 550 52.07 27.41 -12.34
CA ILE A 550 52.13 26.02 -11.88
C ILE A 550 50.73 25.44 -11.66
N ARG A 551 49.78 26.25 -11.18
CA ARG A 551 48.38 25.84 -11.05
C ARG A 551 47.74 25.50 -12.40
N ALA A 552 48.10 26.21 -13.48
CA ALA A 552 47.65 25.90 -14.83
C ALA A 552 48.15 24.52 -15.30
N ILE A 553 49.43 24.19 -15.06
CA ILE A 553 49.99 22.86 -15.38
C ILE A 553 49.29 21.77 -14.57
N LYS A 554 49.03 22.01 -13.27
CA LYS A 554 48.27 21.07 -12.43
C LYS A 554 46.87 20.79 -13.02
N LYS A 555 46.17 21.82 -13.50
CA LYS A 555 44.85 21.66 -14.13
C LYS A 555 44.93 20.77 -15.37
N GLN A 556 45.95 20.95 -16.22
CA GLN A 556 46.18 20.11 -17.39
C GLN A 556 46.49 18.65 -17.01
N LEU A 557 47.32 18.43 -16.00
CA LEU A 557 47.59 17.10 -15.45
C LEU A 557 46.32 16.41 -14.93
N ASP A 558 45.53 17.13 -14.13
CA ASP A 558 44.28 16.60 -13.55
C ASP A 558 43.29 16.18 -14.67
N GLN A 559 43.19 16.98 -15.74
CA GLN A 559 42.38 16.65 -16.93
C GLN A 559 42.87 15.38 -17.64
N LEU A 560 44.18 15.24 -17.86
CA LEU A 560 44.75 14.07 -18.53
C LEU A 560 44.62 12.78 -17.69
N ILE A 561 44.81 12.87 -16.36
CA ILE A 561 44.61 11.73 -15.45
C ILE A 561 43.16 11.29 -15.52
N HIS A 562 42.21 12.23 -15.41
CA HIS A 562 40.80 11.93 -15.49
C HIS A 562 40.43 11.27 -16.84
N GLN A 563 40.92 11.82 -17.96
CA GLN A 563 40.69 11.25 -19.28
C GLN A 563 41.20 9.79 -19.39
N LYS A 564 42.41 9.50 -18.89
CA LYS A 564 42.95 8.12 -18.89
C LYS A 564 42.15 7.17 -18.00
N GLN A 565 41.69 7.64 -16.84
CA GLN A 565 40.85 6.85 -15.94
C GLN A 565 39.52 6.50 -16.59
N THR A 566 38.83 7.49 -17.17
CA THR A 566 37.56 7.28 -17.89
C THR A 566 37.74 6.29 -19.04
N GLN A 567 38.83 6.38 -19.81
CA GLN A 567 39.14 5.41 -20.87
C GLN A 567 39.34 3.98 -20.33
N ALA A 568 40.06 3.81 -19.22
CA ALA A 568 40.27 2.51 -18.59
C ALA A 568 38.97 1.90 -18.04
N GLU A 569 38.11 2.71 -17.44
CA GLU A 569 36.79 2.29 -16.97
C GLU A 569 35.88 1.86 -18.12
N VAL A 570 35.84 2.63 -19.21
CA VAL A 570 35.09 2.27 -20.43
C VAL A 570 35.59 0.92 -20.96
N ALA A 571 36.90 0.71 -21.07
CA ALA A 571 37.46 -0.56 -21.53
C ALA A 571 37.07 -1.74 -20.63
N SER A 572 37.07 -1.54 -19.30
CA SER A 572 36.61 -2.53 -18.32
C SER A 572 35.12 -2.89 -18.51
N PHE A 573 34.26 -1.90 -18.71
CA PHE A 573 32.84 -2.13 -19.00
C PHE A 573 32.62 -2.84 -20.33
N LEU A 574 33.34 -2.45 -21.40
CA LEU A 574 33.28 -3.15 -22.68
C LEU A 574 33.67 -4.63 -22.54
N GLN A 575 34.75 -4.93 -21.80
CA GLN A 575 35.18 -6.31 -21.55
C GLN A 575 34.15 -7.12 -20.71
N LYS A 576 33.51 -6.49 -19.72
CA LYS A 576 32.43 -7.12 -18.96
C LYS A 576 31.18 -7.37 -19.82
N GLY A 577 30.81 -6.39 -20.65
CA GLY A 577 29.70 -6.50 -21.61
C GLY A 577 29.93 -7.62 -22.61
N ASP A 578 31.11 -7.71 -23.22
CA ASP A 578 31.47 -8.79 -24.14
C ASP A 578 31.40 -10.18 -23.50
N ARG A 579 31.80 -10.29 -22.22
CA ARG A 579 31.68 -11.56 -21.47
C ARG A 579 30.22 -11.96 -21.26
N GLN A 580 29.34 -11.01 -20.95
CA GLN A 580 27.92 -11.29 -20.76
C GLN A 580 27.22 -11.59 -22.09
N LEU A 581 27.59 -10.88 -23.16
CA LEU A 581 27.08 -11.12 -24.51
C LEU A 581 27.37 -12.56 -24.95
N LYS A 582 28.62 -13.04 -24.77
CA LYS A 582 29.02 -14.43 -25.07
C LYS A 582 28.27 -15.48 -24.24
N ARG A 583 27.78 -15.12 -23.05
CA ARG A 583 26.98 -16.00 -22.18
C ARG A 583 25.49 -16.00 -22.52
N GLY A 584 25.04 -15.14 -23.44
CA GLY A 584 23.61 -14.95 -23.75
C GLY A 584 22.86 -14.09 -22.73
N ASN A 585 23.55 -13.48 -21.78
CA ASN A 585 22.98 -12.60 -20.75
C ASN A 585 22.77 -11.20 -21.34
N LEU A 586 21.75 -11.05 -22.18
CA LEU A 586 21.53 -9.81 -22.94
C LEU A 586 20.96 -8.67 -22.07
N ASN A 587 19.85 -8.92 -21.36
CA ASN A 587 19.15 -7.96 -20.50
C ASN A 587 18.92 -8.45 -19.05
N GLU A 588 19.30 -9.69 -18.73
CA GLU A 588 19.16 -10.29 -17.41
C GLU A 588 20.48 -10.98 -17.00
N PRO A 589 20.84 -10.93 -15.70
CA PRO A 589 20.21 -10.18 -14.60
C PRO A 589 20.47 -8.66 -14.71
N SER A 590 19.63 -7.82 -14.08
CA SER A 590 19.57 -6.35 -14.26
C SER A 590 20.92 -5.62 -14.11
N GLU A 591 21.75 -6.04 -13.15
CA GLU A 591 23.04 -5.40 -12.84
C GLU A 591 24.27 -6.09 -13.45
N ASN A 592 24.06 -7.16 -14.25
CA ASN A 592 25.18 -7.91 -14.80
C ASN A 592 24.85 -8.58 -16.15
N ASN A 593 24.38 -7.76 -17.09
CA ASN A 593 24.09 -8.18 -18.46
C ASN A 593 24.84 -7.31 -19.48
N ALA A 594 24.82 -7.71 -20.75
CA ALA A 594 25.51 -7.02 -21.83
C ALA A 594 24.99 -5.58 -22.02
N LEU A 595 23.66 -5.38 -22.00
CA LEU A 595 23.03 -4.07 -22.14
C LEU A 595 23.48 -3.10 -21.04
N TYR A 596 23.50 -3.55 -19.79
CA TYR A 596 23.93 -2.79 -18.63
C TYR A 596 25.37 -2.27 -18.80
N HIS A 597 26.32 -3.18 -19.07
CA HIS A 597 27.73 -2.82 -19.16
C HIS A 597 28.01 -1.90 -20.35
N PHE A 598 27.41 -2.15 -21.52
CA PHE A 598 27.59 -1.27 -22.68
C PHE A 598 26.92 0.09 -22.49
N LYS A 599 25.78 0.18 -21.79
CA LYS A 599 25.17 1.47 -21.44
C LYS A 599 25.97 2.26 -20.41
N LYS A 600 26.60 1.59 -19.44
CA LYS A 600 27.55 2.24 -18.52
C LYS A 600 28.77 2.79 -19.28
N ALA A 601 29.31 2.02 -20.23
CA ALA A 601 30.37 2.49 -21.11
C ALA A 601 29.93 3.70 -21.98
N GLN A 602 28.70 3.69 -22.49
CA GLN A 602 28.14 4.80 -23.28
C GLN A 602 27.95 6.07 -22.44
N ALA A 603 27.51 5.94 -21.19
CA ALA A 603 27.34 7.09 -20.29
C ALA A 603 28.69 7.77 -19.97
N LEU A 604 29.76 7.00 -19.85
CA LEU A 604 31.11 7.52 -19.60
C LEU A 604 31.75 8.15 -20.83
N LEU A 605 31.52 7.59 -22.03
CA LEU A 605 32.08 8.10 -23.28
C LEU A 605 31.08 7.97 -24.45
N PRO A 606 30.11 8.89 -24.57
CA PRO A 606 29.01 8.79 -25.55
C PRO A 606 29.46 8.76 -27.01
N GLU A 607 30.56 9.46 -27.32
CA GLU A 607 31.10 9.56 -28.68
C GLU A 607 32.07 8.42 -29.06
N SER A 608 32.23 7.42 -28.19
CA SER A 608 33.07 6.26 -28.50
C SER A 608 32.49 5.45 -29.66
N ARG A 609 33.23 5.40 -30.77
CA ARG A 609 32.89 4.55 -31.94
C ARG A 609 32.81 3.07 -31.55
N GLU A 610 33.68 2.62 -30.65
CA GLU A 610 33.71 1.23 -30.19
C GLU A 610 32.46 0.88 -29.37
N VAL A 611 32.03 1.76 -28.47
CA VAL A 611 30.80 1.56 -27.69
C VAL A 611 29.56 1.53 -28.59
N LYS A 612 29.47 2.46 -29.55
CA LYS A 612 28.37 2.49 -30.54
C LYS A 612 28.29 1.16 -31.31
N LYS A 613 29.43 0.64 -31.79
CA LYS A 613 29.50 -0.66 -32.47
C LYS A 613 29.02 -1.81 -31.58
N LYS A 614 29.42 -1.85 -30.31
CA LYS A 614 28.99 -2.89 -29.36
C LYS A 614 27.49 -2.87 -29.05
N LEU A 615 26.90 -1.69 -28.98
CA LEU A 615 25.45 -1.54 -28.83
C LEU A 615 24.68 -2.00 -30.07
N GLN A 616 25.21 -1.76 -31.27
CA GLN A 616 24.65 -2.27 -32.52
C GLN A 616 24.70 -3.81 -32.58
N GLU A 617 25.85 -4.42 -32.26
CA GLU A 617 26.00 -5.89 -32.16
C GLU A 617 24.98 -6.49 -31.16
N LEU A 618 24.76 -5.82 -30.02
CA LEU A 618 23.77 -6.25 -29.03
C LEU A 618 22.32 -6.12 -29.55
N ALA A 619 21.99 -5.05 -30.27
CA ALA A 619 20.66 -4.86 -30.86
C ALA A 619 20.34 -5.98 -31.87
N GLU A 620 21.32 -6.42 -32.66
CA GLU A 620 21.18 -7.57 -33.57
C GLU A 620 20.85 -8.87 -32.81
N GLN A 621 21.48 -9.12 -31.65
CA GLN A 621 21.16 -10.29 -30.82
C GLN A 621 19.72 -10.25 -30.29
N PHE A 622 19.24 -9.07 -29.88
CA PHE A 622 17.84 -8.90 -29.48
C PHE A 622 16.86 -9.12 -30.64
N ASN A 623 17.22 -8.69 -31.85
CA ASN A 623 16.41 -8.94 -33.05
C ASN A 623 16.25 -10.44 -33.31
N LEU A 624 17.34 -11.21 -33.26
CA LEU A 624 17.30 -12.67 -33.42
C LEU A 624 16.40 -13.33 -32.36
N ARG A 625 16.54 -12.94 -31.09
CA ARG A 625 15.71 -13.44 -29.98
C ARG A 625 14.23 -13.11 -30.19
N ALA A 626 13.93 -11.89 -30.61
CA ALA A 626 12.56 -11.46 -30.88
C ALA A 626 11.92 -12.27 -32.02
N GLN A 627 12.64 -12.49 -33.12
CA GLN A 627 12.14 -13.31 -34.24
C GLN A 627 11.85 -14.75 -33.81
N GLN A 628 12.73 -15.35 -32.99
CA GLN A 628 12.50 -16.68 -32.45
C GLN A 628 11.23 -16.74 -31.57
N GLN A 629 11.04 -15.75 -30.71
CA GLN A 629 9.85 -15.65 -29.84
C GLN A 629 8.56 -15.45 -30.65
N ILE A 630 8.60 -14.66 -31.73
CA ILE A 630 7.47 -14.50 -32.66
C ILE A 630 7.11 -15.83 -33.31
N ASN A 631 8.10 -16.60 -33.77
CA ASN A 631 7.88 -17.93 -34.35
C ASN A 631 7.26 -18.92 -33.33
N GLN A 632 7.56 -18.74 -32.04
CA GLN A 632 6.97 -19.50 -30.93
C GLN A 632 5.63 -18.94 -30.43
N LYS A 633 5.07 -17.91 -31.08
CA LYS A 633 3.85 -17.19 -30.66
C LYS A 633 3.92 -16.54 -29.28
N GLN A 634 5.12 -16.26 -28.78
CA GLN A 634 5.39 -15.58 -27.51
C GLN A 634 5.47 -14.05 -27.70
N PHE A 635 4.38 -13.45 -28.18
CA PHE A 635 4.37 -12.06 -28.65
C PHE A 635 4.75 -11.03 -27.57
N SER A 636 4.33 -11.24 -26.31
CA SER A 636 4.69 -10.34 -25.21
C SER A 636 6.20 -10.34 -24.93
N GLN A 637 6.82 -11.52 -24.96
CA GLN A 637 8.27 -11.63 -24.75
C GLN A 637 9.06 -11.07 -25.94
N ALA A 638 8.54 -11.26 -27.16
CA ALA A 638 9.11 -10.67 -28.36
C ALA A 638 9.12 -9.13 -28.31
N LEU A 639 8.04 -8.49 -27.86
CA LEU A 639 8.01 -7.03 -27.65
C LEU A 639 9.07 -6.57 -26.64
N VAL A 640 9.23 -7.28 -25.52
CA VAL A 640 10.27 -6.97 -24.53
C VAL A 640 11.67 -7.09 -25.13
N SER A 641 11.94 -8.14 -25.92
CA SER A 641 13.22 -8.29 -26.61
C SER A 641 13.46 -7.15 -27.61
N ILE A 642 12.43 -6.77 -28.37
CA ILE A 642 12.50 -5.66 -29.34
C ILE A 642 12.82 -4.35 -28.63
N ASP A 643 12.10 -4.04 -27.54
CA ASP A 643 12.30 -2.80 -26.78
C ASP A 643 13.70 -2.75 -26.16
N ASN A 644 14.22 -3.87 -25.65
CA ASN A 644 15.60 -3.94 -25.16
C ASN A 644 16.64 -3.78 -26.28
N GLY A 645 16.36 -4.31 -27.47
CA GLY A 645 17.17 -4.08 -28.66
C GLY A 645 17.18 -2.60 -29.10
N LEU A 646 16.02 -1.94 -29.08
CA LEU A 646 15.90 -0.51 -29.38
C LEU A 646 16.50 0.39 -28.30
N ARG A 647 16.52 -0.06 -27.03
CA ARG A 647 17.31 0.59 -25.98
C ARG A 647 18.79 0.53 -26.30
N ALA A 648 19.30 -0.58 -26.83
CA ALA A 648 20.69 -0.70 -27.26
C ALA A 648 20.98 0.24 -28.46
N ASP A 649 20.19 0.12 -29.53
CA ASP A 649 20.28 0.95 -30.73
C ASP A 649 18.89 1.41 -31.20
N GLN A 650 18.58 2.69 -30.95
CA GLN A 650 17.31 3.30 -31.29
C GLN A 650 17.10 3.44 -32.81
N SER A 651 18.18 3.42 -33.58
CA SER A 651 18.15 3.59 -35.04
C SER A 651 18.06 2.27 -35.79
N ASN A 652 17.95 1.14 -35.08
CA ASN A 652 17.90 -0.18 -35.69
C ASN A 652 16.59 -0.38 -36.48
N SER A 653 16.68 -0.24 -37.80
CA SER A 653 15.54 -0.31 -38.72
C SER A 653 14.83 -1.67 -38.70
N ALA A 654 15.57 -2.76 -38.51
CA ALA A 654 15.02 -4.11 -38.47
C ALA A 654 14.10 -4.30 -37.24
N LEU A 655 14.54 -3.86 -36.06
CA LEU A 655 13.75 -3.90 -34.83
C LEU A 655 12.52 -2.99 -34.90
N LEU A 656 12.65 -1.77 -35.44
CA LEU A 656 11.52 -0.87 -35.64
C LEU A 656 10.45 -1.48 -36.55
N THR A 657 10.88 -2.05 -37.69
CA THR A 657 9.98 -2.74 -38.62
C THR A 657 9.31 -3.95 -37.98
N LEU A 658 10.08 -4.73 -37.21
CA LEU A 658 9.58 -5.91 -36.50
C LEU A 658 8.53 -5.53 -35.45
N ARG A 659 8.76 -4.43 -34.71
CA ARG A 659 7.81 -3.88 -33.73
C ARG A 659 6.49 -3.52 -34.39
N GLU A 660 6.55 -2.73 -35.45
CA GLU A 660 5.36 -2.26 -36.16
C GLU A 660 4.53 -3.43 -36.71
N ASN A 661 5.19 -4.42 -37.32
CA ASN A 661 4.52 -5.61 -37.83
C ASN A 661 3.85 -6.42 -36.69
N LEU A 662 4.53 -6.57 -35.56
CA LEU A 662 4.00 -7.30 -34.41
C LEU A 662 2.82 -6.57 -33.76
N GLU A 663 2.90 -5.25 -33.59
CA GLU A 663 1.80 -4.43 -33.07
C GLU A 663 0.57 -4.47 -33.98
N ARG A 664 0.76 -4.41 -35.31
CA ARG A 664 -0.32 -4.60 -36.30
C ARG A 664 -0.95 -5.98 -36.16
N GLN A 665 -0.16 -7.04 -35.97
CA GLN A 665 -0.66 -8.40 -35.79
C GLN A 665 -1.48 -8.54 -34.49
N ILE A 666 -0.96 -8.05 -33.37
CA ILE A 666 -1.66 -8.06 -32.07
C ILE A 666 -2.99 -7.29 -32.17
N THR A 667 -3.00 -6.15 -32.86
CA THR A 667 -4.22 -5.35 -33.06
C THR A 667 -5.25 -6.08 -33.92
N ARG A 668 -4.82 -6.72 -35.01
CA ARG A 668 -5.70 -7.57 -35.85
C ARG A 668 -6.31 -8.70 -35.03
N ASP A 669 -5.51 -9.41 -34.24
CA ASP A 669 -5.98 -10.51 -33.38
C ASP A 669 -6.94 -10.00 -32.29
N LYS A 670 -6.69 -8.82 -31.71
CA LYS A 670 -7.61 -8.19 -30.75
C LYS A 670 -8.96 -7.88 -31.39
N ASN A 671 -8.97 -7.25 -32.56
CA ASN A 671 -10.19 -6.89 -33.28
C ASN A 671 -10.99 -8.13 -33.70
N ALA A 672 -10.33 -9.15 -34.25
CA ALA A 672 -10.98 -10.40 -34.62
C ALA A 672 -11.63 -11.09 -33.42
N ASN A 673 -10.96 -11.12 -32.26
CA ASN A 673 -11.52 -11.70 -31.05
C ASN A 673 -12.69 -10.88 -30.49
N GLN A 674 -12.64 -9.54 -30.55
CA GLN A 674 -13.75 -8.68 -30.15
C GLN A 674 -14.97 -8.86 -31.07
N GLN A 675 -14.75 -9.02 -32.37
CA GLN A 675 -15.81 -9.28 -33.33
C GLN A 675 -16.45 -10.66 -33.10
N ALA A 676 -15.65 -11.68 -32.81
CA ALA A 676 -16.14 -13.01 -32.44
C ALA A 676 -16.95 -12.96 -31.13
N PHE A 677 -16.51 -12.21 -30.11
CA PHE A 677 -17.26 -12.04 -28.87
C PHE A 677 -18.60 -11.32 -29.10
N SER A 678 -18.60 -10.25 -29.89
CA SER A 678 -19.83 -9.54 -30.30
C SER A 678 -20.80 -10.46 -31.03
N THR A 679 -20.28 -11.25 -31.98
CA THR A 679 -21.06 -12.27 -32.72
C THR A 679 -21.68 -13.29 -31.77
N ALA A 680 -20.89 -13.81 -30.82
CA ALA A 680 -21.38 -14.77 -29.85
C ALA A 680 -22.50 -14.19 -28.97
N SER A 681 -22.30 -12.99 -28.43
CA SER A 681 -23.32 -12.29 -27.62
C SER A 681 -24.61 -12.04 -28.42
N LYS A 682 -24.49 -11.64 -29.68
CA LYS A 682 -25.64 -11.47 -30.59
C LYS A 682 -26.39 -12.78 -30.80
N LEU A 683 -25.69 -13.88 -31.08
CA LEU A 683 -26.32 -15.20 -31.27
C LEU A 683 -27.04 -15.67 -30.00
N LEU A 684 -26.43 -15.48 -28.82
CA LEU A 684 -27.05 -15.80 -27.54
C LEU A 684 -28.35 -15.02 -27.30
N ASN A 685 -28.38 -13.74 -27.66
CA ASN A 685 -29.59 -12.90 -27.50
C ASN A 685 -30.68 -13.22 -28.53
N GLN A 686 -30.31 -13.77 -29.69
CA GLN A 686 -31.24 -14.22 -30.73
C GLN A 686 -31.83 -15.62 -30.47
N GLY A 687 -31.46 -16.27 -29.36
CA GLY A 687 -31.88 -17.64 -29.05
C GLY A 687 -31.06 -18.73 -29.76
N ASN A 688 -30.03 -18.37 -30.53
CA ASN A 688 -29.10 -19.32 -31.16
C ASN A 688 -28.01 -19.74 -30.17
N ILE A 689 -28.42 -20.38 -29.08
CA ILE A 689 -27.56 -20.64 -27.91
C ILE A 689 -26.70 -21.90 -28.13
N VAL A 690 -27.35 -23.05 -28.31
CA VAL A 690 -26.71 -24.36 -28.58
C VAL A 690 -27.13 -24.96 -29.93
N LEU A 691 -28.16 -24.39 -30.54
CA LEU A 691 -28.65 -24.68 -31.89
C LEU A 691 -28.66 -23.36 -32.69
N PRO A 692 -28.50 -23.39 -34.03
CA PRO A 692 -28.16 -24.56 -34.84
C PRO A 692 -26.74 -25.07 -34.56
N GLU A 693 -26.46 -26.34 -34.88
CA GLU A 693 -25.18 -26.97 -34.51
C GLU A 693 -23.96 -26.35 -35.19
N SER A 694 -24.15 -25.78 -36.38
CA SER A 694 -23.07 -25.21 -37.20
C SER A 694 -22.62 -23.82 -36.74
N ASN A 695 -23.51 -23.03 -36.13
CA ASN A 695 -23.22 -21.65 -35.76
C ASN A 695 -24.10 -21.19 -34.59
N ASN A 696 -23.57 -21.33 -33.39
CA ASN A 696 -24.25 -20.91 -32.15
C ASN A 696 -23.29 -20.18 -31.21
N GLY A 697 -23.87 -19.39 -30.29
CA GLY A 697 -23.11 -18.56 -29.36
C GLY A 697 -22.18 -19.37 -28.46
N TYR A 698 -22.58 -20.58 -28.04
CA TYR A 698 -21.76 -21.44 -27.20
C TYR A 698 -20.45 -21.87 -27.89
N LEU A 699 -20.49 -22.32 -29.15
CA LEU A 699 -19.29 -22.76 -29.87
C LEU A 699 -18.27 -21.63 -30.06
N ILE A 700 -18.74 -20.43 -30.37
CA ILE A 700 -17.86 -19.26 -30.54
C ILE A 700 -17.20 -18.88 -29.20
N LEU A 701 -17.96 -18.87 -28.10
CA LEU A 701 -17.38 -18.61 -26.76
C LEU A 701 -16.36 -19.66 -26.36
N ARG A 702 -16.62 -20.94 -26.67
CA ARG A 702 -15.67 -22.02 -26.40
C ARG A 702 -14.37 -21.86 -27.18
N ASP A 703 -14.43 -21.50 -28.46
CA ASP A 703 -13.23 -21.26 -29.28
C ASP A 703 -12.44 -20.04 -28.79
N LEU A 704 -13.13 -18.97 -28.39
CA LEU A 704 -12.51 -17.80 -27.77
C LEU A 704 -11.80 -18.15 -26.47
N LEU A 705 -12.43 -18.93 -25.59
CA LEU A 705 -11.83 -19.33 -24.31
C LEU A 705 -10.64 -20.29 -24.51
N LYS A 706 -10.65 -21.13 -25.55
CA LYS A 706 -9.50 -21.97 -25.92
C LYS A 706 -8.29 -21.12 -26.35
N LYS A 707 -8.53 -20.01 -27.04
CA LYS A 707 -7.48 -19.06 -27.44
C LYS A 707 -7.04 -18.15 -26.29
N ARG A 708 -7.93 -17.87 -25.34
CA ARG A 708 -7.72 -16.95 -24.22
C ARG A 708 -8.33 -17.51 -22.92
N PRO A 709 -7.64 -18.43 -22.24
CA PRO A 709 -8.18 -19.10 -21.04
C PRO A 709 -8.49 -18.13 -19.89
N GLU A 710 -7.75 -17.02 -19.83
CA GLU A 710 -7.84 -16.00 -18.78
C GLU A 710 -8.94 -14.94 -19.03
N ASP A 711 -9.64 -14.99 -20.17
CA ASP A 711 -10.64 -13.98 -20.51
C ASP A 711 -11.90 -14.11 -19.64
N ARG A 712 -11.91 -13.35 -18.53
CA ARG A 712 -13.00 -13.32 -17.55
C ARG A 712 -14.35 -12.94 -18.18
N THR A 713 -14.36 -12.13 -19.24
CA THR A 713 -15.61 -11.68 -19.87
C THR A 713 -16.26 -12.81 -20.67
N VAL A 714 -15.45 -13.54 -21.45
CA VAL A 714 -15.87 -14.75 -22.17
C VAL A 714 -16.35 -15.80 -21.17
N ARG A 715 -15.62 -15.99 -20.06
CA ARG A 715 -15.95 -16.96 -19.02
C ARG A 715 -17.29 -16.68 -18.35
N ARG A 716 -17.53 -15.44 -17.89
CA ARG A 716 -18.83 -15.04 -17.30
C ARG A 716 -19.99 -15.22 -18.27
N LEU A 717 -19.79 -14.86 -19.54
CA LEU A 717 -20.85 -15.01 -20.54
C LEU A 717 -21.14 -16.50 -20.81
N LEU A 718 -20.12 -17.36 -20.83
CA LEU A 718 -20.26 -18.81 -20.94
C LEU A 718 -20.97 -19.42 -19.73
N GLU A 719 -20.65 -18.96 -18.51
CA GLU A 719 -21.32 -19.37 -17.26
C GLU A 719 -22.81 -18.99 -17.24
N SER A 720 -23.21 -17.95 -17.98
CA SER A 720 -24.63 -17.57 -18.09
C SER A 720 -25.44 -18.51 -19.00
N VAL A 721 -24.79 -19.32 -19.87
CA VAL A 721 -25.46 -20.11 -20.90
C VAL A 721 -26.52 -21.07 -20.35
N PRO A 722 -26.29 -21.85 -19.27
CA PRO A 722 -27.32 -22.74 -18.71
C PRO A 722 -28.60 -22.02 -18.29
N SER A 723 -28.48 -20.82 -17.72
CA SER A 723 -29.65 -20.02 -17.30
C SER A 723 -30.47 -19.50 -18.50
N ARG A 724 -29.79 -19.13 -19.59
CA ARG A 724 -30.44 -18.70 -20.83
C ARG A 724 -31.15 -19.87 -21.52
N LEU A 725 -30.55 -21.06 -21.51
CA LEU A 725 -31.17 -22.29 -22.03
C LEU A 725 -32.41 -22.67 -21.22
N GLU A 726 -32.36 -22.56 -19.89
CA GLU A 726 -33.52 -22.78 -19.04
C GLU A 726 -34.68 -21.85 -19.42
N ALA A 727 -34.40 -20.55 -19.54
CA ALA A 727 -35.42 -19.56 -19.93
C ALA A 727 -36.02 -19.87 -21.31
N GLN A 728 -35.18 -20.18 -22.30
CA GLN A 728 -35.62 -20.53 -23.65
C GLN A 728 -36.50 -21.79 -23.66
N ILE A 729 -36.13 -22.82 -22.89
CA ILE A 729 -36.92 -24.05 -22.79
C ILE A 729 -38.28 -23.76 -22.14
N ARG A 730 -38.32 -22.98 -21.05
CA ARG A 730 -39.58 -22.63 -20.38
C ARG A 730 -40.51 -21.82 -21.28
N GLU A 731 -39.98 -20.86 -22.03
CA GLU A 731 -40.74 -20.09 -23.02
C GLU A 731 -41.37 -21.01 -24.08
N LYS A 732 -40.57 -21.93 -24.64
CA LYS A 732 -41.02 -22.89 -25.66
C LYS A 732 -42.04 -23.88 -25.13
N VAL A 733 -41.91 -24.32 -23.87
CA VAL A 733 -42.92 -25.12 -23.16
C VAL A 733 -44.23 -24.35 -23.04
N SER A 734 -44.19 -23.08 -22.63
CA SER A 734 -45.40 -22.25 -22.51
C SER A 734 -46.10 -22.00 -23.86
N SER A 735 -45.33 -22.04 -24.95
CA SER A 735 -45.83 -21.90 -26.32
C SER A 735 -46.23 -23.23 -26.98
N ASN A 736 -46.24 -24.34 -26.24
CA ASN A 736 -46.53 -25.70 -26.72
C ASN A 736 -45.64 -26.20 -27.88
N GLN A 737 -44.41 -25.67 -28.03
CA GLN A 737 -43.47 -26.03 -29.10
C GLN A 737 -42.57 -27.23 -28.71
N PHE A 738 -43.18 -28.37 -28.38
CA PHE A 738 -42.47 -29.50 -27.74
C PHE A 738 -41.37 -30.17 -28.58
N ALA A 739 -41.47 -30.15 -29.92
CA ALA A 739 -40.41 -30.68 -30.79
C ALA A 739 -39.11 -29.85 -30.67
N GLU A 740 -39.22 -28.53 -30.58
CA GLU A 740 -38.08 -27.63 -30.36
C GLU A 740 -37.54 -27.77 -28.93
N VAL A 741 -38.42 -27.94 -27.93
CA VAL A 741 -38.04 -28.18 -26.54
C VAL A 741 -37.16 -29.41 -26.43
N GLU A 742 -37.55 -30.54 -27.01
CA GLU A 742 -36.77 -31.79 -26.95
C GLU A 742 -35.40 -31.64 -27.61
N ALA A 743 -35.33 -30.97 -28.77
CA ALA A 743 -34.08 -30.73 -29.48
C ALA A 743 -33.12 -29.84 -28.68
N ILE A 744 -33.61 -28.70 -28.16
CA ILE A 744 -32.81 -27.77 -27.34
C ILE A 744 -32.39 -28.47 -26.05
N TYR A 745 -33.29 -29.18 -25.39
CA TYR A 745 -33.03 -29.87 -24.11
C TYR A 745 -31.96 -30.95 -24.25
N ALA A 746 -32.10 -31.83 -25.25
CA ALA A 746 -31.12 -32.89 -25.52
C ALA A 746 -29.73 -32.29 -25.82
N LYS A 747 -29.66 -31.23 -26.63
CA LYS A 747 -28.39 -30.57 -26.95
C LYS A 747 -27.78 -29.84 -25.75
N SER A 748 -28.63 -29.26 -24.91
CA SER A 748 -28.20 -28.57 -23.69
C SER A 748 -27.51 -29.53 -22.71
N LEU A 749 -28.04 -30.75 -22.54
CA LEU A 749 -27.43 -31.77 -21.67
C LEU A 749 -26.13 -32.36 -22.24
N ILE A 750 -25.93 -32.35 -23.56
CA ILE A 750 -24.63 -32.73 -24.15
C ILE A 750 -23.54 -31.73 -23.77
N TYR A 751 -23.83 -30.44 -23.80
CA TYR A 751 -22.84 -29.40 -23.46
C TYR A 751 -22.73 -29.14 -21.96
N PHE A 752 -23.80 -29.36 -21.20
CA PHE A 752 -23.88 -29.08 -19.77
C PHE A 752 -24.50 -30.25 -18.98
N PRO A 753 -23.87 -31.43 -18.96
CA PRO A 753 -24.45 -32.65 -18.38
C PRO A 753 -24.67 -32.58 -16.86
N GLN A 754 -23.89 -31.74 -16.16
CA GLN A 754 -23.95 -31.58 -14.70
C GLN A 754 -24.78 -30.37 -14.25
N SER A 755 -25.47 -29.68 -15.16
CA SER A 755 -26.28 -28.52 -14.81
C SER A 755 -27.55 -28.94 -14.08
N GLU A 756 -27.60 -28.76 -12.76
CA GLU A 756 -28.80 -29.03 -11.94
C GLU A 756 -30.04 -28.31 -12.46
N ARG A 757 -29.87 -27.06 -12.91
CA ARG A 757 -30.96 -26.26 -13.50
C ARG A 757 -31.57 -26.94 -14.70
N LEU A 758 -30.76 -27.44 -15.63
CA LEU A 758 -31.25 -28.13 -16.81
C LEU A 758 -31.83 -29.50 -16.44
N LEU A 759 -31.17 -30.26 -15.57
CA LEU A 759 -31.69 -31.56 -15.13
C LEU A 759 -33.08 -31.44 -14.48
N SER A 760 -33.33 -30.37 -13.73
CA SER A 760 -34.63 -30.11 -13.08
C SER A 760 -35.80 -29.88 -14.04
N LEU A 761 -35.53 -29.57 -15.32
CA LEU A 761 -36.59 -29.34 -16.32
C LEU A 761 -37.24 -30.63 -16.83
N LYS A 762 -36.59 -31.80 -16.68
CA LYS A 762 -37.11 -33.08 -17.20
C LYS A 762 -38.55 -33.39 -16.74
N PRO A 763 -38.89 -33.37 -15.43
CA PRO A 763 -40.25 -33.64 -14.99
C PRO A 763 -41.24 -32.58 -15.51
N LEU A 764 -40.85 -31.31 -15.54
CA LEU A 764 -41.70 -30.20 -16.01
C LEU A 764 -42.06 -30.34 -17.49
N ILE A 765 -41.09 -30.68 -18.34
CA ILE A 765 -41.31 -30.92 -19.77
C ILE A 765 -42.25 -32.11 -19.97
N ALA A 766 -42.04 -33.20 -19.23
CA ALA A 766 -42.87 -34.40 -19.33
C ALA A 766 -44.33 -34.15 -18.91
N GLU A 767 -44.54 -33.44 -17.80
CA GLU A 767 -45.87 -33.06 -17.31
C GLU A 767 -46.60 -32.12 -18.29
N ALA A 768 -45.93 -31.08 -18.77
CA ALA A 768 -46.50 -30.13 -19.73
C ALA A 768 -46.85 -30.81 -21.05
N LYS A 769 -45.99 -31.69 -21.57
CA LYS A 769 -46.23 -32.46 -22.80
C LYS A 769 -47.44 -33.38 -22.65
N THR A 770 -47.51 -34.12 -21.53
CA THR A 770 -48.64 -35.01 -21.23
C THR A 770 -49.95 -34.23 -21.18
N THR A 771 -49.94 -33.04 -20.57
CA THR A 771 -51.11 -32.17 -20.47
C THR A 771 -51.54 -31.64 -21.84
N TYR A 772 -50.58 -31.19 -22.66
CA TYR A 772 -50.85 -30.75 -24.03
C TYR A 772 -51.42 -31.86 -24.91
N GLU A 773 -50.85 -33.07 -24.86
CA GLU A 773 -51.33 -34.22 -25.63
C GLU A 773 -52.76 -34.63 -25.22
N LYS A 774 -53.07 -34.63 -23.92
CA LYS A 774 -54.42 -34.86 -23.42
C LYS A 774 -55.41 -33.81 -23.91
N ASN A 775 -55.07 -32.54 -23.82
CA ASN A 775 -55.93 -31.44 -24.27
C ASN A 775 -56.17 -31.49 -25.78
N ARG A 776 -55.13 -31.82 -26.56
CA ARG A 776 -55.23 -32.01 -28.01
C ARG A 776 -56.16 -33.18 -28.35
N ALA A 777 -55.95 -34.34 -27.72
CA ALA A 777 -56.79 -35.52 -27.92
C ALA A 777 -58.27 -35.25 -27.55
N SER A 778 -58.52 -34.56 -26.43
CA SER A 778 -59.86 -34.08 -26.05
C SER A 778 -60.49 -33.19 -27.13
N THR A 779 -59.73 -32.23 -27.65
CA THR A 779 -60.19 -31.31 -28.69
C THR A 779 -60.55 -32.06 -29.98
N ASP A 780 -59.68 -32.98 -30.42
CA ASP A 780 -59.90 -33.80 -31.61
C ASP A 780 -61.17 -34.66 -31.47
N ARG A 781 -61.38 -35.27 -30.29
CA ARG A 781 -62.60 -36.04 -29.98
C ARG A 781 -63.86 -35.19 -29.97
N ARG A 782 -63.80 -33.94 -29.48
CA ARG A 782 -64.92 -32.99 -29.52
C ARG A 782 -65.29 -32.61 -30.96
N LEU A 783 -64.29 -32.36 -31.81
CA LEU A 783 -64.51 -32.08 -33.24
C LEU A 783 -65.13 -33.29 -33.96
N GLU A 784 -64.64 -34.50 -33.68
CA GLU A 784 -65.21 -35.74 -34.21
C GLU A 784 -66.68 -35.91 -33.79
N PHE A 785 -66.98 -35.68 -32.51
CA PHE A 785 -68.34 -35.68 -31.99
C PHE A 785 -69.24 -34.64 -32.68
N GLN A 786 -68.81 -33.38 -32.80
CA GLN A 786 -69.57 -32.32 -33.48
C GLN A 786 -69.84 -32.67 -34.96
N SER A 787 -68.85 -33.24 -35.66
CA SER A 787 -69.01 -33.64 -37.06
C SER A 787 -70.05 -34.74 -37.26
N LEU A 788 -70.14 -35.70 -36.33
CA LEU A 788 -71.12 -36.77 -36.38
C LEU A 788 -72.52 -36.27 -36.06
N VAL A 789 -72.66 -35.39 -35.06
CA VAL A 789 -73.96 -34.87 -34.59
C VAL A 789 -74.62 -33.90 -35.58
N ALA A 790 -73.86 -33.36 -36.54
CA ALA A 790 -74.40 -32.56 -37.63
C ALA A 790 -75.24 -33.37 -38.66
N LYS A 791 -75.29 -34.71 -38.54
CA LYS A 791 -76.07 -35.58 -39.44
C LYS A 791 -77.56 -35.62 -39.05
N ASN A 792 -78.44 -35.61 -40.06
CA ASN A 792 -79.91 -35.62 -39.87
C ASN A 792 -80.52 -36.99 -39.48
N SER A 793 -79.73 -38.07 -39.56
CA SER A 793 -80.14 -39.42 -39.17
C SER A 793 -78.91 -40.26 -38.81
N PHE A 794 -79.07 -41.19 -37.86
CA PHE A 794 -78.00 -42.13 -37.48
C PHE A 794 -78.35 -43.56 -37.89
N THR A 795 -77.38 -44.26 -38.45
CA THR A 795 -77.35 -45.73 -38.52
C THR A 795 -77.09 -46.34 -37.12
N THR A 796 -77.26 -47.65 -36.98
CA THR A 796 -77.01 -48.34 -35.71
C THR A 796 -75.52 -48.32 -35.31
N ASN A 797 -74.61 -48.32 -36.30
CA ASN A 797 -73.17 -48.19 -36.06
C ASN A 797 -72.79 -46.77 -35.60
N GLU A 798 -73.40 -45.73 -36.19
CA GLU A 798 -73.13 -44.35 -35.77
C GLU A 798 -73.61 -44.06 -34.35
N ILE A 799 -74.72 -44.67 -33.92
CA ILE A 799 -75.17 -44.63 -32.51
C ILE A 799 -74.13 -45.24 -31.57
N GLN A 800 -73.53 -46.37 -31.94
CA GLN A 800 -72.46 -46.98 -31.16
C GLN A 800 -71.20 -46.09 -31.13
N GLN A 801 -70.83 -45.48 -32.26
CA GLN A 801 -69.71 -44.55 -32.35
C GLN A 801 -69.90 -43.30 -31.48
N VAL A 802 -71.10 -42.70 -31.50
CA VAL A 802 -71.45 -41.56 -30.64
C VAL A 802 -71.35 -41.95 -29.15
N THR A 803 -71.80 -43.16 -28.78
CA THR A 803 -71.67 -43.65 -27.40
C THR A 803 -70.20 -43.77 -26.96
N LEU A 804 -69.34 -44.30 -27.84
CA LEU A 804 -67.90 -44.42 -27.57
C LEU A 804 -67.25 -43.05 -27.41
N LEU A 805 -67.55 -42.11 -28.30
CA LEU A 805 -67.01 -40.74 -28.24
C LEU A 805 -67.42 -40.00 -26.98
N LEU A 806 -68.67 -40.13 -26.54
CA LEU A 806 -69.15 -39.53 -25.30
C LEU A 806 -68.40 -40.11 -24.08
N ASN A 807 -68.18 -41.43 -24.04
CA ASN A 807 -67.40 -42.05 -22.96
C ASN A 807 -65.92 -41.65 -22.98
N ASP A 808 -65.30 -41.55 -24.17
CA ASP A 808 -63.93 -41.07 -24.34
C ASP A 808 -63.81 -39.62 -23.83
N ILE A 809 -64.73 -38.72 -24.24
CA ILE A 809 -64.74 -37.31 -23.80
C ILE A 809 -64.89 -37.21 -22.27
N LYS A 810 -65.73 -38.07 -21.67
CA LYS A 810 -65.89 -38.12 -20.20
C LYS A 810 -64.58 -38.49 -19.48
N GLN A 811 -63.76 -39.36 -20.06
CA GLN A 811 -62.48 -39.79 -19.47
C GLN A 811 -61.47 -38.64 -19.36
N TYR A 812 -61.57 -37.62 -20.21
CA TYR A 812 -60.66 -36.45 -20.20
C TYR A 812 -61.04 -35.37 -19.18
N ASN A 813 -62.12 -35.56 -18.41
CA ASN A 813 -62.54 -34.70 -17.29
C ASN A 813 -62.72 -33.21 -17.70
N ASP A 814 -63.29 -33.00 -18.89
CA ASP A 814 -63.45 -31.69 -19.52
C ASP A 814 -64.64 -30.88 -18.98
N ASN A 815 -64.59 -29.57 -19.24
CA ASN A 815 -65.72 -28.67 -19.01
C ASN A 815 -66.78 -28.87 -20.11
N PHE A 816 -67.87 -29.58 -19.80
CA PHE A 816 -68.86 -30.06 -20.77
C PHE A 816 -69.83 -29.00 -21.32
N SER A 817 -69.66 -27.72 -20.98
CA SER A 817 -70.57 -26.64 -21.39
C SER A 817 -70.68 -26.47 -22.92
N GLU A 818 -69.63 -26.82 -23.67
CA GLU A 818 -69.58 -26.69 -25.13
C GLU A 818 -70.30 -27.82 -25.89
N LEU A 819 -70.75 -28.87 -25.19
CA LEU A 819 -71.44 -30.02 -25.79
C LEU A 819 -72.97 -29.87 -25.79
N GLY A 820 -73.53 -28.87 -25.10
CA GLY A 820 -74.97 -28.76 -24.85
C GLY A 820 -75.85 -28.72 -26.10
N ASP A 821 -75.44 -27.95 -27.12
CA ASP A 821 -76.16 -27.89 -28.41
C ASP A 821 -76.07 -29.21 -29.17
N GLY A 822 -74.90 -29.87 -29.14
CA GLY A 822 -74.70 -31.18 -29.74
C GLY A 822 -75.53 -32.28 -29.06
N LEU A 823 -75.56 -32.31 -27.73
CA LEU A 823 -76.38 -33.25 -26.96
C LEU A 823 -77.88 -33.03 -27.22
N SER A 824 -78.30 -31.79 -27.45
CA SER A 824 -79.68 -31.46 -27.82
C SER A 824 -80.03 -31.95 -29.23
N SER A 825 -79.13 -31.79 -30.21
CA SER A 825 -79.30 -32.32 -31.57
C SER A 825 -79.36 -33.87 -31.61
N ILE A 826 -78.54 -34.53 -30.78
CA ILE A 826 -78.63 -35.99 -30.59
C ILE A 826 -80.01 -36.37 -30.07
N ALA A 827 -80.55 -35.66 -29.07
CA ALA A 827 -81.86 -35.96 -28.51
C ALA A 827 -82.96 -35.94 -29.58
N GLU A 828 -82.94 -34.97 -30.50
CA GLU A 828 -83.89 -34.92 -31.64
C GLU A 828 -83.72 -36.10 -32.61
N THR A 829 -82.48 -36.48 -32.89
CA THR A 829 -82.20 -37.61 -33.80
C THR A 829 -82.60 -38.94 -33.17
N LEU A 830 -82.34 -39.14 -31.88
CA LEU A 830 -82.78 -40.31 -31.12
C LEU A 830 -84.31 -40.34 -31.00
N GLN A 831 -84.98 -39.19 -30.88
CA GLN A 831 -86.44 -39.09 -30.90
C GLN A 831 -87.04 -39.58 -32.22
N LYS A 832 -86.48 -39.18 -33.36
CA LYS A 832 -86.90 -39.67 -34.69
C LYS A 832 -86.69 -41.19 -34.80
N LYS A 833 -85.56 -41.69 -34.32
CA LYS A 833 -85.23 -43.13 -34.34
C LYS A 833 -86.16 -43.93 -33.43
N LEU A 834 -86.46 -43.45 -32.23
CA LEU A 834 -87.36 -44.10 -31.26
C LEU A 834 -88.72 -44.45 -31.87
N ASN A 835 -89.26 -43.55 -32.69
CA ASN A 835 -90.54 -43.76 -33.37
C ASN A 835 -90.49 -44.89 -34.42
N ALA A 836 -89.32 -45.19 -34.97
CA ALA A 836 -89.12 -46.21 -36.01
C ALA A 836 -88.70 -47.59 -35.44
N ILE A 837 -88.38 -47.68 -34.16
CA ILE A 837 -87.92 -48.92 -33.52
C ILE A 837 -89.07 -49.93 -33.44
N SER A 838 -88.79 -51.15 -33.91
CA SER A 838 -89.78 -52.24 -34.01
C SER A 838 -89.38 -53.51 -33.26
N SER A 839 -88.21 -53.52 -32.62
CA SER A 839 -87.68 -54.65 -31.85
C SER A 839 -87.01 -54.20 -30.55
N MET A 840 -86.93 -55.09 -29.57
CA MET A 840 -86.32 -54.81 -28.27
C MET A 840 -84.80 -54.58 -28.37
N ASP A 841 -84.13 -55.27 -29.30
CA ASP A 841 -82.68 -55.14 -29.52
C ASP A 841 -82.29 -53.75 -30.05
N GLU A 842 -83.07 -53.20 -31.00
CA GLU A 842 -82.86 -51.85 -31.53
C GLU A 842 -83.09 -50.76 -30.47
N LEU A 843 -84.05 -50.98 -29.57
CA LEU A 843 -84.32 -50.08 -28.44
C LEU A 843 -83.13 -50.02 -27.48
N SER A 844 -82.57 -51.17 -27.12
CA SER A 844 -81.43 -51.30 -26.20
C SER A 844 -80.17 -50.61 -26.73
N VAL A 845 -79.85 -50.75 -28.02
CA VAL A 845 -78.69 -50.10 -28.63
C VAL A 845 -78.84 -48.58 -28.63
N THR A 846 -80.05 -48.08 -28.91
CA THR A 846 -80.33 -46.64 -28.99
C THR A 846 -80.36 -45.97 -27.59
N GLU A 847 -80.80 -46.68 -26.56
CA GLU A 847 -80.83 -46.20 -25.17
C GLU A 847 -79.43 -46.00 -24.55
N LYS A 848 -78.41 -46.71 -25.04
CA LYS A 848 -77.02 -46.54 -24.57
C LYS A 848 -76.47 -45.14 -24.86
N VAL A 849 -76.80 -44.55 -26.01
CA VAL A 849 -76.42 -43.15 -26.33
C VAL A 849 -77.08 -42.18 -25.37
N LEU A 850 -78.37 -42.37 -25.12
CA LEU A 850 -79.13 -41.55 -24.19
C LEU A 850 -78.52 -41.59 -22.77
N THR A 851 -78.12 -42.78 -22.34
CA THR A 851 -77.48 -42.98 -21.03
C THR A 851 -76.10 -42.33 -20.96
N ALA A 852 -75.28 -42.47 -22.01
CA ALA A 852 -73.96 -41.82 -22.09
C ALA A 852 -74.07 -40.29 -22.11
N GLY A 853 -75.02 -39.73 -22.87
CA GLY A 853 -75.27 -38.29 -22.90
C GLY A 853 -75.73 -37.71 -21.56
N LEU A 854 -76.66 -38.39 -20.88
CA LEU A 854 -77.11 -37.99 -19.52
C LEU A 854 -76.04 -38.18 -18.45
N ALA A 855 -75.06 -39.07 -18.66
CA ALA A 855 -73.93 -39.25 -17.75
C ALA A 855 -72.88 -38.14 -17.86
N ILE A 856 -72.95 -37.32 -18.91
CA ILE A 856 -72.10 -36.14 -19.17
C ILE A 856 -72.83 -34.87 -18.74
N GLU A 857 -74.09 -34.72 -19.17
CA GLU A 857 -74.93 -33.58 -18.80
C GLU A 857 -76.29 -34.07 -18.24
N PRO A 858 -76.36 -34.41 -16.94
CA PRO A 858 -77.59 -34.90 -16.32
C PRO A 858 -78.76 -33.91 -16.38
N THR A 859 -78.47 -32.61 -16.54
CA THR A 859 -79.45 -31.52 -16.60
C THR A 859 -80.00 -31.25 -18.00
N ASN A 860 -79.52 -31.96 -19.03
CA ASN A 860 -79.97 -31.74 -20.40
C ASN A 860 -81.46 -32.06 -20.53
N ARG A 861 -82.28 -31.02 -20.77
CA ARG A 861 -83.74 -31.13 -20.78
C ARG A 861 -84.26 -32.01 -21.93
N ALA A 862 -83.60 -31.98 -23.10
CA ALA A 862 -84.02 -32.72 -24.28
C ALA A 862 -83.81 -34.23 -24.08
N LEU A 863 -82.63 -34.64 -23.61
CA LEU A 863 -82.34 -36.04 -23.28
C LEU A 863 -83.21 -36.55 -22.12
N THR A 864 -83.43 -35.75 -21.08
CA THR A 864 -84.27 -36.15 -19.94
C THR A 864 -85.72 -36.45 -20.35
N ARG A 865 -86.31 -35.62 -21.22
CA ARG A 865 -87.65 -35.86 -21.79
C ARG A 865 -87.71 -37.12 -22.64
N LEU A 866 -86.65 -37.38 -23.41
CA LEU A 866 -86.59 -38.55 -24.27
C LEU A 866 -86.56 -39.87 -23.46
N LYS A 867 -85.91 -39.86 -22.28
CA LYS A 867 -85.88 -41.03 -21.37
C LYS A 867 -87.25 -41.54 -20.97
N SER A 868 -88.21 -40.65 -20.69
CA SER A 868 -89.58 -41.08 -20.39
C SER A 868 -90.26 -41.76 -21.59
N GLN A 869 -89.94 -41.34 -22.81
CA GLN A 869 -90.54 -41.91 -24.02
C GLN A 869 -89.95 -43.28 -24.38
N PHE A 870 -88.65 -43.48 -24.14
CA PHE A 870 -88.02 -44.80 -24.25
C PHE A 870 -88.69 -45.83 -23.33
N ASN A 871 -89.01 -45.44 -22.10
CA ASN A 871 -89.73 -46.31 -21.16
C ASN A 871 -91.13 -46.69 -21.68
N SER A 872 -91.86 -45.73 -22.25
CA SER A 872 -93.17 -46.02 -22.85
C SER A 872 -93.06 -46.94 -24.07
N LYS A 873 -92.08 -46.73 -24.95
CA LYS A 873 -91.87 -47.56 -26.14
C LYS A 873 -91.45 -48.99 -25.80
N ARG A 874 -90.66 -49.16 -24.73
CA ARG A 874 -90.32 -50.48 -24.17
C ARG A 874 -91.59 -51.26 -23.81
N LEU A 875 -92.48 -50.64 -23.06
CA LEU A 875 -93.74 -51.26 -22.62
C LEU A 875 -94.65 -51.64 -23.81
N GLU A 876 -94.70 -50.79 -24.85
CA GLU A 876 -95.45 -51.05 -26.08
C GLU A 876 -94.93 -52.31 -26.82
N LEU A 877 -93.60 -52.43 -26.99
CA LEU A 877 -92.98 -53.57 -27.67
C LEU A 877 -93.17 -54.87 -26.89
N GLU A 878 -93.10 -54.84 -25.55
CA GLU A 878 -93.40 -55.98 -24.68
C GLU A 878 -94.85 -56.48 -24.86
N GLN A 879 -95.82 -55.56 -24.92
CA GLN A 879 -97.22 -55.90 -25.15
C GLN A 879 -97.46 -56.54 -26.54
N LEU A 880 -96.77 -56.06 -27.57
CA LEU A 880 -96.85 -56.61 -28.92
C LEU A 880 -96.31 -58.05 -29.01
N GLU A 881 -95.24 -58.37 -28.27
CA GLU A 881 -94.73 -59.75 -28.17
C GLU A 881 -95.72 -60.67 -27.45
N LEU A 882 -96.30 -60.21 -26.34
CA LEU A 882 -97.33 -60.97 -25.61
C LEU A 882 -98.58 -61.24 -26.47
N ALA A 883 -99.03 -60.26 -27.27
CA ALA A 883 -100.17 -60.41 -28.18
C ALA A 883 -99.90 -61.40 -29.33
N LYS A 884 -98.66 -61.49 -29.83
CA LYS A 884 -98.26 -62.50 -30.83
C LYS A 884 -98.36 -63.91 -30.27
N ILE A 885 -97.96 -64.11 -29.01
CA ILE A 885 -98.00 -65.41 -28.33
C ILE A 885 -99.45 -65.88 -28.16
N ASP A 886 -100.39 -64.99 -27.82
CA ASP A 886 -101.78 -65.38 -27.57
C ASP A 886 -102.52 -65.88 -28.83
N LYS A 887 -102.24 -65.29 -30.01
CA LYS A 887 -102.77 -65.74 -31.31
C LYS A 887 -102.33 -67.16 -31.71
N MET A 888 -101.25 -67.68 -31.12
CA MET A 888 -100.73 -69.01 -31.45
C MET A 888 -101.41 -70.15 -30.67
N LYS A 889 -102.29 -69.87 -29.69
CA LYS A 889 -102.98 -70.89 -28.88
C LYS A 889 -104.16 -71.52 -29.62
N VAL A 890 -104.21 -72.85 -29.65
CA VAL A 890 -105.25 -73.68 -30.27
C VAL A 890 -106.21 -74.28 -29.23
N PRO A 891 -107.52 -74.45 -29.54
CA PRO A 891 -108.50 -75.00 -28.61
C PRO A 891 -108.30 -76.50 -28.38
N VAL A 892 -108.45 -76.91 -27.13
CA VAL A 892 -108.27 -78.27 -26.60
C VAL A 892 -109.49 -78.63 -25.78
N ARG A 893 -110.01 -79.84 -25.94
CA ARG A 893 -111.18 -80.32 -25.19
C ARG A 893 -110.82 -81.52 -24.32
N ILE A 894 -111.04 -81.40 -23.01
CA ILE A 894 -110.72 -82.43 -22.02
C ILE A 894 -112.03 -82.92 -21.40
N ILE A 895 -112.31 -84.22 -21.47
CA ILE A 895 -113.54 -84.83 -20.95
C ILE A 895 -113.16 -85.97 -20.01
N ALA A 896 -113.77 -86.02 -18.82
CA ALA A 896 -113.60 -87.14 -17.90
C ALA A 896 -114.96 -87.66 -17.41
N ARG A 897 -115.08 -88.98 -17.22
CA ARG A 897 -116.30 -89.64 -16.73
C ARG A 897 -116.00 -90.57 -15.54
N PRO A 898 -116.81 -90.55 -14.46
CA PRO A 898 -117.71 -89.45 -14.07
C PRO A 898 -116.93 -88.14 -13.79
N TRP A 899 -117.59 -86.98 -13.83
CA TRP A 899 -116.99 -85.63 -13.82
C TRP A 899 -115.75 -85.49 -12.90
N ALA A 900 -114.63 -84.98 -13.42
CA ALA A 900 -113.39 -84.77 -12.66
C ALA A 900 -112.95 -83.29 -12.67
N HIS A 901 -112.09 -82.93 -11.72
CA HIS A 901 -111.44 -81.63 -11.66
C HIS A 901 -110.06 -81.67 -12.31
N LEU A 902 -109.73 -80.60 -13.05
CA LEU A 902 -108.37 -80.41 -13.54
C LEU A 902 -107.48 -79.94 -12.37
N SER A 903 -106.50 -80.75 -11.98
CA SER A 903 -105.59 -80.42 -10.89
C SER A 903 -104.41 -79.59 -11.38
N LYS A 904 -103.79 -80.00 -12.49
CA LYS A 904 -102.58 -79.37 -13.03
C LYS A 904 -102.38 -79.70 -14.51
N ILE A 905 -101.88 -78.73 -15.28
CA ILE A 905 -101.32 -78.97 -16.62
C ILE A 905 -99.87 -78.54 -16.59
N ILE A 906 -99.00 -79.42 -17.08
CA ILE A 906 -97.56 -79.17 -17.18
C ILE A 906 -97.16 -79.23 -18.65
N ASP A 907 -96.36 -78.27 -19.11
CA ASP A 907 -95.76 -78.31 -20.45
C ASP A 907 -94.57 -79.28 -20.54
N GLU A 908 -93.98 -79.41 -21.73
CA GLU A 908 -92.83 -80.29 -21.99
C GLU A 908 -91.57 -79.90 -21.19
N GLN A 909 -91.46 -78.66 -20.71
CA GLN A 909 -90.34 -78.18 -19.89
C GLN A 909 -90.58 -78.35 -18.39
N GLY A 910 -91.75 -78.86 -17.97
CA GLY A 910 -92.08 -79.08 -16.57
C GLY A 910 -92.74 -77.86 -15.90
N ASN A 911 -93.04 -76.79 -16.64
CA ASN A 911 -93.67 -75.60 -16.09
C ASN A 911 -95.19 -75.77 -16.02
N GLU A 912 -95.79 -75.25 -14.93
CA GLU A 912 -97.24 -75.30 -14.75
C GLU A 912 -97.93 -74.22 -15.60
N VAL A 913 -98.91 -74.65 -16.40
CA VAL A 913 -99.69 -73.74 -17.25
C VAL A 913 -100.83 -73.14 -16.43
N VAL A 914 -100.81 -71.82 -16.26
CA VAL A 914 -101.85 -71.09 -15.52
C VAL A 914 -103.14 -71.00 -16.34
N ILE A 915 -104.25 -71.49 -15.78
CA ILE A 915 -105.57 -71.48 -16.42
C ILE A 915 -106.59 -70.86 -15.44
N ASN A 916 -107.30 -69.84 -15.91
CA ASN A 916 -108.22 -69.02 -15.08
C ASN A 916 -109.70 -69.44 -15.17
N GLU A 917 -110.02 -70.65 -15.67
CA GLU A 917 -111.40 -71.11 -15.90
C GLU A 917 -111.84 -72.17 -14.89
N LYS A 918 -113.17 -72.33 -14.66
CA LYS A 918 -113.74 -73.33 -13.74
C LYS A 918 -113.35 -74.75 -14.18
N LEU A 919 -112.58 -75.44 -13.34
CA LEU A 919 -111.89 -76.70 -13.62
C LEU A 919 -112.82 -77.92 -13.43
N VAL A 920 -113.89 -78.06 -14.21
CA VAL A 920 -114.76 -79.26 -14.19
C VAL A 920 -114.96 -79.77 -15.62
N THR A 921 -114.77 -81.07 -15.85
CA THR A 921 -114.92 -81.65 -17.19
C THR A 921 -116.40 -81.79 -17.62
N PRO A 922 -116.80 -81.63 -18.90
CA PRO A 922 -115.94 -81.34 -20.05
C PRO A 922 -115.41 -79.89 -20.04
N LEU A 923 -114.09 -79.73 -20.19
CA LEU A 923 -113.35 -78.48 -20.16
C LEU A 923 -112.85 -78.14 -21.58
N ASN A 924 -112.97 -76.87 -21.99
CA ASN A 924 -112.43 -76.37 -23.25
C ASN A 924 -111.42 -75.26 -22.96
N ILE A 925 -110.14 -75.47 -23.22
CA ILE A 925 -109.06 -74.50 -22.96
C ILE A 925 -108.25 -74.24 -24.24
N ARG A 926 -107.42 -73.20 -24.26
CA ARG A 926 -106.51 -72.92 -25.39
C ARG A 926 -105.06 -73.05 -24.95
N LEU A 927 -104.31 -73.94 -25.60
CA LEU A 927 -102.89 -74.19 -25.32
C LEU A 927 -102.06 -73.92 -26.57
N LEU A 928 -100.77 -73.60 -26.41
CA LEU A 928 -99.85 -73.55 -27.55
C LEU A 928 -99.65 -74.96 -28.12
N PRO A 929 -99.24 -75.11 -29.39
CA PRO A 929 -98.84 -76.42 -29.91
C PRO A 929 -97.65 -76.95 -29.12
N GLY A 930 -97.74 -78.19 -28.63
CA GLY A 930 -96.75 -78.78 -27.75
C GLY A 930 -97.27 -80.04 -27.05
N LYS A 931 -96.40 -80.70 -26.29
CA LYS A 931 -96.78 -81.82 -25.42
C LYS A 931 -97.05 -81.30 -24.01
N TYR A 932 -98.12 -81.80 -23.41
CA TYR A 932 -98.57 -81.44 -22.09
C TYR A 932 -98.90 -82.69 -21.29
N LYS A 933 -98.74 -82.63 -19.99
CA LYS A 933 -99.23 -83.63 -19.05
C LYS A 933 -100.39 -83.04 -18.27
N VAL A 934 -101.59 -83.58 -18.49
CA VAL A 934 -102.84 -83.10 -17.88
C VAL A 934 -103.19 -84.03 -16.73
N THR A 935 -103.27 -83.51 -15.52
CA THR A 935 -103.62 -84.29 -14.33
C THR A 935 -105.03 -83.95 -13.87
N LEU A 936 -105.89 -84.96 -13.84
CA LEU A 936 -107.28 -84.86 -13.44
C LEU A 936 -107.49 -85.65 -12.14
N SER A 937 -108.22 -85.06 -11.19
CA SER A 937 -108.58 -85.71 -9.92
C SER A 937 -110.10 -85.79 -9.78
N ASN A 938 -110.62 -86.97 -9.46
CA ASN A 938 -112.01 -87.13 -9.08
C ASN A 938 -112.11 -87.26 -7.54
N PRO A 939 -112.79 -86.33 -6.84
CA PRO A 939 -112.91 -86.36 -5.37
C PRO A 939 -113.43 -87.69 -4.82
N SER A 940 -114.33 -88.37 -5.54
CA SER A 940 -114.95 -89.62 -5.10
C SER A 940 -114.01 -90.83 -5.17
N TYR A 941 -112.96 -90.79 -6.01
CA TYR A 941 -112.05 -91.92 -6.25
C TYR A 941 -110.72 -91.82 -5.49
N LYS A 942 -110.46 -90.71 -4.77
CA LYS A 942 -109.20 -90.42 -4.04
C LYS A 942 -107.90 -90.61 -4.85
N GLN A 943 -107.97 -90.79 -6.17
CA GLN A 943 -106.83 -90.99 -7.06
C GLN A 943 -106.89 -89.95 -8.20
N ALA A 944 -105.72 -89.40 -8.53
CA ALA A 944 -105.54 -88.55 -9.71
C ALA A 944 -104.96 -89.36 -10.86
N GLN A 945 -105.41 -89.08 -12.09
CA GLN A 945 -104.88 -89.67 -13.31
C GLN A 945 -104.21 -88.57 -14.14
N SER A 946 -102.97 -88.82 -14.54
CA SER A 946 -102.24 -87.96 -15.49
C SER A 946 -102.29 -88.57 -16.87
N VAL A 947 -102.66 -87.77 -17.86
CA VAL A 947 -102.70 -88.17 -19.27
C VAL A 947 -101.84 -87.22 -20.09
N ASP A 948 -101.03 -87.80 -20.96
CA ASP A 948 -100.25 -87.03 -21.91
C ASP A 948 -101.16 -86.54 -23.04
N LEU A 949 -101.11 -85.23 -23.29
CA LEU A 949 -101.85 -84.53 -24.30
C LEU A 949 -100.86 -83.90 -25.28
N THR A 950 -100.97 -84.27 -26.55
CA THR A 950 -100.24 -83.57 -27.61
C THR A 950 -101.18 -82.63 -28.34
N VAL A 951 -100.85 -81.34 -28.29
CA VAL A 951 -101.60 -80.27 -28.96
C VAL A 951 -100.89 -79.95 -30.27
N THR A 952 -101.54 -80.20 -31.39
CA THR A 952 -101.04 -79.88 -32.73
C THR A 952 -101.80 -78.69 -33.31
N LYS A 953 -101.28 -78.06 -34.37
CA LYS A 953 -101.93 -76.92 -35.04
C LYS A 953 -103.24 -77.28 -35.77
N VAL A 954 -103.59 -78.56 -35.89
CA VAL A 954 -104.71 -79.05 -36.73
C VAL A 954 -105.56 -80.06 -35.95
N GLY A 955 -106.87 -79.81 -35.88
CA GLY A 955 -107.82 -80.60 -35.09
C GLY A 955 -108.01 -80.06 -33.67
N VAL A 956 -109.16 -80.35 -33.03
CA VAL A 956 -109.36 -80.08 -31.61
C VAL A 956 -108.94 -81.35 -30.86
N PRO A 957 -107.71 -81.40 -30.30
CA PRO A 957 -107.28 -82.57 -29.57
C PRO A 957 -108.24 -82.83 -28.41
N LYS A 958 -108.74 -84.06 -28.36
CA LYS A 958 -109.71 -84.53 -27.38
C LYS A 958 -109.06 -85.58 -26.50
N VAL A 959 -109.09 -85.36 -25.19
CA VAL A 959 -108.65 -86.34 -24.21
C VAL A 959 -109.88 -86.82 -23.44
N ASP A 960 -110.15 -88.12 -23.54
CA ASP A 960 -111.19 -88.79 -22.76
C ASP A 960 -110.52 -89.61 -21.64
N VAL A 961 -110.87 -89.34 -20.40
CA VAL A 961 -110.30 -90.03 -19.22
C VAL A 961 -111.42 -90.73 -18.45
N ALA A 962 -111.25 -92.03 -18.20
CA ALA A 962 -112.23 -92.86 -17.48
C ALA A 962 -111.64 -93.29 -16.13
N PHE A 963 -112.38 -92.99 -15.05
CA PHE A 963 -112.10 -93.54 -13.73
C PHE A 963 -112.76 -94.93 -13.61
N GLY A 964 -112.13 -95.88 -12.89
CA GLY A 964 -112.60 -97.27 -12.78
C GLY A 964 -114.05 -97.41 -12.27
N SER A 965 -114.73 -98.52 -12.58
CA SER A 965 -116.13 -98.71 -12.18
C SER A 965 -116.26 -98.77 -10.64
N MET A 966 -117.06 -97.87 -10.08
CA MET A 966 -117.42 -97.93 -8.66
C MET A 966 -118.50 -98.99 -8.44
N THR A 967 -118.36 -99.77 -7.39
CA THR A 967 -119.47 -100.62 -6.93
C THR A 967 -120.62 -99.71 -6.51
N ALA A 968 -121.87 -100.16 -6.73
CA ALA A 968 -123.06 -99.37 -6.40
C ALA A 968 -123.02 -98.86 -4.94
N ARG A 969 -122.47 -99.67 -4.02
CA ARG A 969 -122.26 -99.31 -2.61
C ARG A 969 -121.34 -98.09 -2.46
N SER A 970 -120.19 -98.09 -3.13
CA SER A 970 -119.24 -96.98 -3.06
C SER A 970 -119.83 -95.69 -3.64
N PHE A 971 -120.69 -95.79 -4.67
CA PHE A 971 -121.39 -94.64 -5.26
C PHE A 971 -122.36 -93.99 -4.29
N PHE A 972 -123.20 -94.78 -3.61
CA PHE A 972 -124.10 -94.23 -2.61
C PHE A 972 -123.40 -93.73 -1.34
N GLU A 973 -122.22 -94.27 -1.00
CA GLU A 973 -121.39 -93.74 0.10
C GLU A 973 -120.68 -92.40 -0.23
N THR A 974 -120.54 -92.04 -1.52
CA THR A 974 -119.93 -90.75 -1.94
C THR A 974 -120.93 -89.71 -2.42
N VAL A 975 -122.18 -90.10 -2.71
CA VAL A 975 -123.27 -89.16 -3.04
C VAL A 975 -124.12 -88.96 -1.78
N ASN A 976 -123.67 -88.08 -0.88
CA ASN A 976 -124.56 -87.46 0.10
C ASN A 976 -125.61 -86.66 -0.68
N TYR A 977 -126.90 -86.94 -0.42
CA TYR A 977 -127.97 -86.01 -0.79
C TYR A 977 -127.80 -84.67 -0.07
#